data_AF-A0AA41BAC8-F1
#
_entry.id   AF-A0AA41BAC8-F1
#
_cell.length_a   1.000
_cell.length_b   1.000
_cell.length_c   1.000
_cell.angle_alpha   90.00
_cell.angle_beta   90.00
_cell.angle_gamma   90.00
#
_symmetry.space_group_name_H-M   'P 1'
#
loop_
_entity.id
_entity.type
_entity.pdbx_description
1 polymer ?
#
loop_
_entity_poly.entity_id
_entity_poly.type
_entity_poly.pdbx_seq_one_letter_code
_entity_poly.pdbx_strand_id
1 'polypeptide(L)'
;MPRLTVPPNFIGTPGSDILIGEELNANPAIGIDILTEGFIRTGSGDDIITGIGISGVVFGSGNGIGNAGELDSGSGDDAIIGIGSGNGINNDGQLNTKEGDDAIIGIGSGNGINNDGQLNTKEGDDTIIGIGNSEGILNFRNVDTGSGDDTIIGIGNGFGIFNVFNGFNTGEGDDTIIGIGNLFGIVNGAENFTGSGDDTIIGIGNLSGISSGGGGNMNTGEGDDTILGIGNSIGISTSGGVELNTGEGDDTILGIAIAINGSTDSDAIGIQNTSGINTDSGDDTITGIGIGGNSSTSGNGVGVRNTDLDTGSGDDTIIGIGIGGNGSTNGDGIGIANGDDTGSGVTGGLLVTGSGNNTITGIGIGGNGSTGGNGIGIHNTELSQIIGNILIVTGYAESSAANTRATAGIDNTGWIFIGQGNITGQATTTIGSSGANIRATGIGNGVGINIGLGNITGQATITIGSSAVDTTTIGIENTQTGFINIGESNITGQATTIIGSSGADTTTIGISNDGSINIAEGNNTLTGQATTIIGSSGVDTITIGISNDGSINIAKGDNTLVGQATTTDGMAYGIYGGGTILTGNGNDKILATTTINEVQQKVTIGGGLEIGLFGGNDYFQGFGSAIVDGGTGFDILDLSAFNRSEVTVSGVTPGNPLEPANFTFNNNGDLITLSTTGFENFIFADSSFSYNTLTNGA
;
A
#
# COMPACT_ATOMS: atom_id res chain seq x y z
N MET A 1 27.32 -32.14 -41.73
CA MET A 1 26.53 -33.18 -42.44
C MET A 1 25.58 -32.49 -43.42
N PRO A 2 24.85 -33.16 -44.32
CA PRO A 2 23.75 -32.52 -45.01
C PRO A 2 22.52 -32.42 -44.08
N ARG A 3 21.69 -31.40 -44.30
CA ARG A 3 20.35 -31.26 -43.70
C ARG A 3 19.59 -32.58 -43.68
N LEU A 4 18.97 -32.91 -42.55
CA LEU A 4 18.01 -34.01 -42.46
C LEU A 4 16.62 -33.48 -42.84
N THR A 5 15.99 -34.02 -43.88
CA THR A 5 14.62 -33.65 -44.27
C THR A 5 13.71 -34.86 -44.17
N VAL A 6 12.56 -34.67 -43.54
CA VAL A 6 11.55 -35.70 -43.32
C VAL A 6 10.23 -35.25 -43.97
N PRO A 7 9.58 -36.05 -44.85
CA PRO A 7 9.90 -37.44 -45.20
C PRO A 7 11.17 -37.66 -46.08
N PRO A 8 11.73 -38.90 -46.08
CA PRO A 8 11.16 -40.12 -45.50
C PRO A 8 11.17 -40.11 -43.97
N ASN A 9 10.11 -40.66 -43.38
CA ASN A 9 9.89 -40.68 -41.93
C ASN A 9 10.92 -41.52 -41.21
N PHE A 10 11.24 -41.12 -39.98
CA PHE A 10 12.17 -41.83 -39.11
C PHE A 10 11.41 -42.58 -38.01
N ILE A 11 11.77 -43.84 -37.80
CA ILE A 11 11.35 -44.66 -36.67
C ILE A 11 12.63 -45.22 -36.05
N GLY A 12 12.86 -44.91 -34.78
CA GLY A 12 14.01 -45.32 -34.02
C GLY A 12 13.89 -46.73 -33.45
N THR A 13 14.69 -47.00 -32.42
CA THR A 13 14.80 -48.30 -31.77
C THR A 13 14.27 -48.26 -30.33
N PRO A 14 14.04 -49.41 -29.68
CA PRO A 14 13.65 -49.44 -28.26
C PRO A 14 14.76 -49.05 -27.26
N GLY A 15 15.88 -48.48 -27.72
CA GLY A 15 16.93 -47.97 -26.85
C GLY A 15 17.53 -46.70 -27.46
N SER A 16 18.39 -46.02 -26.72
CA SER A 16 18.93 -44.69 -27.05
C SER A 16 19.37 -44.52 -28.51
N ASP A 17 18.69 -43.62 -29.19
CA ASP A 17 18.96 -43.14 -30.53
C ASP A 17 19.66 -41.78 -30.51
N ILE A 18 20.50 -41.52 -31.52
CA ILE A 18 21.14 -40.22 -31.70
C ILE A 18 20.91 -39.76 -33.13
N LEU A 19 20.16 -38.66 -33.28
CA LEU A 19 19.87 -38.03 -34.56
C LEU A 19 20.56 -36.67 -34.62
N ILE A 20 21.35 -36.44 -35.67
CA ILE A 20 22.04 -35.16 -35.88
C ILE A 20 21.79 -34.69 -37.30
N GLY A 21 21.10 -33.54 -37.44
CA GLY A 21 20.97 -32.79 -38.68
C GLY A 21 21.81 -31.52 -38.63
N GLU A 22 22.54 -31.22 -39.70
CA GLU A 22 23.39 -30.03 -39.77
C GLU A 22 23.33 -29.43 -41.17
N GLU A 23 23.09 -28.13 -41.26
CA GLU A 23 23.20 -27.35 -42.49
C GLU A 23 23.91 -26.04 -42.18
N LEU A 24 25.10 -25.86 -42.77
CA LEU A 24 25.92 -24.66 -42.61
C LEU A 24 26.00 -23.90 -43.93
N ASN A 25 26.03 -22.57 -43.85
CA ASN A 25 26.23 -21.67 -44.98
C ASN A 25 25.14 -21.71 -46.07
N ALA A 26 23.93 -22.20 -45.75
CA ALA A 26 22.76 -22.19 -46.63
C ALA A 26 21.81 -21.01 -46.32
N ASN A 27 20.82 -20.78 -47.17
CA ASN A 27 19.81 -19.73 -46.96
C ASN A 27 18.42 -20.14 -47.53
N PRO A 28 17.45 -20.53 -46.68
CA PRO A 28 17.60 -20.78 -45.24
C PRO A 28 18.49 -22.01 -44.98
N ALA A 29 19.12 -22.07 -43.80
CA ALA A 29 19.89 -23.24 -43.34
C ALA A 29 19.08 -23.97 -42.28
N ILE A 30 18.69 -25.22 -42.51
CA ILE A 30 17.89 -26.00 -41.56
C ILE A 30 18.61 -27.29 -41.19
N GLY A 31 18.88 -27.49 -39.90
CA GLY A 31 19.56 -28.71 -39.43
C GLY A 31 18.69 -29.95 -39.64
N ILE A 32 17.51 -29.95 -39.02
CA ILE A 32 16.45 -30.94 -39.19
C ILE A 32 15.19 -30.23 -39.66
N ASP A 33 14.63 -30.64 -40.81
CA ASP A 33 13.38 -30.10 -41.37
C ASP A 33 12.32 -31.21 -41.48
N ILE A 34 11.33 -31.18 -40.58
CA ILE A 34 10.19 -32.09 -40.57
C ILE A 34 9.03 -31.38 -41.26
N LEU A 35 8.76 -31.78 -42.50
CA LEU A 35 7.69 -31.21 -43.31
C LEU A 35 6.32 -31.70 -42.83
N THR A 36 5.25 -31.05 -43.28
CA THR A 36 3.87 -31.49 -43.02
C THR A 36 3.67 -32.95 -43.41
N GLU A 37 3.01 -33.72 -42.55
CA GLU A 37 2.84 -35.20 -42.63
C GLU A 37 4.14 -36.02 -42.44
N GLY A 38 5.29 -35.37 -42.31
CA GLY A 38 6.55 -35.98 -41.91
C GLY A 38 6.57 -36.30 -40.41
N PHE A 39 7.26 -37.38 -40.02
CA PHE A 39 7.46 -37.68 -38.60
C PHE A 39 8.84 -38.23 -38.26
N ILE A 40 9.32 -37.88 -37.07
CA ILE A 40 10.42 -38.52 -36.34
C ILE A 40 9.83 -39.14 -35.08
N ARG A 41 10.03 -40.45 -34.89
CA ARG A 41 9.69 -41.15 -33.64
C ARG A 41 10.87 -41.99 -33.18
N THR A 42 11.54 -41.69 -32.06
CA THR A 42 12.73 -42.46 -31.64
C THR A 42 12.34 -43.70 -30.83
N GLY A 43 11.49 -43.57 -29.81
CA GLY A 43 10.73 -44.69 -29.26
C GLY A 43 10.88 -44.84 -27.75
N SER A 44 11.89 -45.58 -27.30
CA SER A 44 12.16 -45.72 -25.86
C SER A 44 13.66 -45.63 -25.61
N GLY A 45 14.05 -45.24 -24.39
CA GLY A 45 15.43 -45.03 -23.98
C GLY A 45 15.86 -43.58 -24.23
N ASP A 46 16.93 -43.17 -23.55
CA ASP A 46 17.39 -41.78 -23.51
C ASP A 46 17.89 -41.33 -24.90
N ASP A 47 17.06 -40.63 -25.65
CA ASP A 47 17.28 -40.26 -27.05
C ASP A 47 17.85 -38.84 -27.18
N ILE A 48 18.70 -38.61 -28.19
CA ILE A 48 19.27 -37.28 -28.46
C ILE A 48 19.00 -36.85 -29.90
N ILE A 49 18.25 -35.76 -30.07
CA ILE A 49 17.94 -35.17 -31.38
C ILE A 49 18.56 -33.78 -31.46
N THR A 50 19.54 -33.58 -32.33
CA THR A 50 20.23 -32.29 -32.51
C THR A 50 20.11 -31.75 -33.94
N GLY A 51 19.58 -30.54 -34.08
CA GLY A 51 19.52 -29.81 -35.34
C GLY A 51 20.38 -28.53 -35.32
N ILE A 52 21.30 -28.38 -36.27
CA ILE A 52 22.15 -27.20 -36.41
C ILE A 52 21.92 -26.53 -37.77
N GLY A 53 21.29 -25.36 -37.81
CA GLY A 53 20.99 -24.60 -39.01
C GLY A 53 21.63 -23.21 -39.01
N ILE A 54 22.89 -23.10 -39.42
CA ILE A 54 23.64 -21.84 -39.38
C ILE A 54 23.77 -21.26 -40.79
N SER A 55 23.09 -20.16 -41.05
CA SER A 55 23.21 -19.47 -42.35
C SER A 55 24.56 -18.77 -42.51
N GLY A 56 25.05 -18.71 -43.75
CA GLY A 56 26.35 -18.11 -44.11
C GLY A 56 26.29 -16.60 -44.35
N VAL A 57 25.11 -16.01 -44.25
CA VAL A 57 24.90 -14.56 -44.36
C VAL A 57 24.55 -14.00 -42.99
N VAL A 58 25.10 -12.81 -42.69
CA VAL A 58 24.77 -12.07 -41.46
C VAL A 58 23.25 -11.84 -41.46
N PHE A 59 22.55 -12.29 -40.41
CA PHE A 59 21.08 -12.30 -40.24
C PHE A 59 20.29 -13.35 -41.05
N GLY A 60 20.87 -14.50 -41.41
CA GLY A 60 20.13 -15.53 -42.16
C GLY A 60 19.10 -16.33 -41.33
N SER A 61 17.96 -16.67 -41.93
CA SER A 61 16.77 -17.29 -41.31
C SER A 61 16.88 -18.81 -41.10
N GLY A 62 18.02 -19.29 -40.56
CA GLY A 62 18.28 -20.72 -40.42
C GLY A 62 17.68 -21.34 -39.15
N ASN A 63 16.92 -22.41 -39.25
CA ASN A 63 16.35 -23.08 -38.07
C ASN A 63 17.23 -24.26 -37.64
N GLY A 64 17.50 -24.40 -36.34
CA GLY A 64 18.15 -25.63 -35.84
C GLY A 64 17.29 -26.85 -36.15
N ILE A 65 16.06 -26.82 -35.63
CA ILE A 65 14.98 -27.76 -35.94
C ILE A 65 13.78 -26.96 -36.47
N GLY A 66 13.33 -27.26 -37.67
CA GLY A 66 12.04 -26.83 -38.20
C GLY A 66 11.06 -27.99 -38.18
N ASN A 67 9.94 -27.85 -37.46
CA ASN A 67 8.93 -28.89 -37.32
C ASN A 67 7.56 -28.39 -37.76
N ALA A 68 7.11 -28.78 -38.94
CA ALA A 68 5.74 -28.62 -39.42
C ALA A 68 4.95 -29.94 -39.42
N GLY A 69 5.56 -31.03 -38.93
CA GLY A 69 5.01 -32.38 -38.83
C GLY A 69 4.93 -32.84 -37.37
N GLU A 70 5.48 -34.03 -37.10
CA GLU A 70 5.52 -34.61 -35.76
C GLU A 70 6.96 -34.99 -35.37
N LEU A 71 7.38 -34.58 -34.18
CA LEU A 71 8.60 -35.03 -33.51
C LEU A 71 8.16 -35.63 -32.17
N ASP A 72 8.44 -36.91 -31.95
CA ASP A 72 8.11 -37.66 -30.73
C ASP A 72 9.36 -38.43 -30.30
N SER A 73 10.02 -38.01 -29.21
CA SER A 73 11.20 -38.74 -28.71
C SER A 73 10.79 -40.05 -28.03
N GLY A 74 9.62 -40.09 -27.43
CA GLY A 74 9.11 -41.28 -26.77
C GLY A 74 9.43 -41.26 -25.29
N SER A 75 9.67 -42.43 -24.70
CA SER A 75 9.87 -42.57 -23.24
C SER A 75 11.34 -42.72 -22.89
N GLY A 76 11.79 -42.16 -21.77
CA GLY A 76 13.19 -42.09 -21.37
C GLY A 76 13.60 -40.64 -21.21
N ASP A 77 14.80 -40.39 -20.66
CA ASP A 77 15.25 -39.01 -20.42
C ASP A 77 15.83 -38.45 -21.73
N ASP A 78 14.99 -37.81 -22.54
CA ASP A 78 15.32 -37.41 -23.91
C ASP A 78 15.84 -35.97 -24.01
N ALA A 79 16.63 -35.70 -25.04
CA ALA A 79 17.16 -34.37 -25.32
C ALA A 79 16.91 -33.92 -26.77
N ILE A 80 16.16 -32.83 -26.95
CA ILE A 80 15.88 -32.19 -28.24
C ILE A 80 16.56 -30.83 -28.29
N ILE A 81 17.58 -30.68 -29.13
CA ILE A 81 18.46 -29.51 -29.17
C ILE A 81 18.46 -28.87 -30.58
N GLY A 82 18.00 -27.63 -30.68
CA GLY A 82 18.01 -26.84 -31.91
C GLY A 82 18.93 -25.62 -31.82
N ILE A 83 19.91 -25.50 -32.73
CA ILE A 83 20.81 -24.35 -32.83
C ILE A 83 20.64 -23.70 -34.21
N GLY A 84 20.10 -22.48 -34.27
CA GLY A 84 19.78 -21.79 -35.53
C GLY A 84 20.31 -20.35 -35.62
N SER A 85 20.59 -19.89 -36.84
CA SER A 85 20.83 -18.45 -37.09
C SER A 85 19.53 -17.63 -37.22
N GLY A 86 18.40 -18.30 -37.31
CA GLY A 86 17.03 -17.82 -37.09
C GLY A 86 16.55 -18.38 -35.76
N ASN A 87 15.60 -19.32 -35.78
CA ASN A 87 15.10 -19.95 -34.55
C ASN A 87 15.94 -21.16 -34.15
N GLY A 88 16.16 -21.37 -32.84
CA GLY A 88 16.74 -22.62 -32.36
C GLY A 88 15.84 -23.79 -32.72
N ILE A 89 14.60 -23.71 -32.24
CA ILE A 89 13.49 -24.61 -32.60
C ILE A 89 12.33 -23.77 -33.15
N ASN A 90 11.83 -24.11 -34.33
CA ASN A 90 10.59 -23.57 -34.88
C ASN A 90 9.55 -24.69 -34.98
N ASN A 91 8.61 -24.72 -34.04
CA ASN A 91 7.57 -25.74 -33.96
C ASN A 91 6.24 -25.17 -34.46
N ASP A 92 5.87 -25.52 -35.69
CA ASP A 92 4.55 -25.26 -36.28
C ASP A 92 3.64 -26.52 -36.19
N GLY A 93 4.22 -27.67 -35.83
CA GLY A 93 3.61 -29.00 -35.77
C GLY A 93 3.38 -29.51 -34.35
N GLN A 94 3.69 -30.79 -34.11
CA GLN A 94 3.67 -31.40 -32.78
C GLN A 94 5.08 -31.79 -32.37
N LEU A 95 5.50 -31.34 -31.20
CA LEU A 95 6.76 -31.72 -30.56
C LEU A 95 6.39 -32.37 -29.22
N ASN A 96 6.67 -33.65 -29.08
CA ASN A 96 6.33 -34.43 -27.90
C ASN A 96 7.57 -35.13 -27.35
N THR A 97 7.67 -35.17 -26.03
CA THR A 97 8.36 -36.23 -25.29
C THR A 97 7.29 -36.99 -24.47
N LYS A 98 7.65 -38.07 -23.78
CA LYS A 98 6.69 -38.90 -22.99
C LYS A 98 7.25 -39.09 -21.58
N GLU A 99 6.94 -40.20 -20.92
CA GLU A 99 7.47 -40.51 -19.58
C GLU A 99 9.01 -40.43 -19.56
N GLY A 100 9.59 -39.58 -18.72
CA GLY A 100 11.04 -39.36 -18.56
C GLY A 100 11.37 -37.91 -18.21
N ASP A 101 12.58 -37.65 -17.68
CA ASP A 101 13.01 -36.28 -17.37
C ASP A 101 13.62 -35.65 -18.64
N ASP A 102 12.81 -34.94 -19.42
CA ASP A 102 13.15 -34.51 -20.77
C ASP A 102 13.74 -33.10 -20.86
N ALA A 103 14.58 -32.86 -21.88
CA ALA A 103 15.20 -31.56 -22.12
C ALA A 103 14.97 -31.05 -23.56
N ILE A 104 14.25 -29.92 -23.70
CA ILE A 104 14.04 -29.23 -24.98
C ILE A 104 14.79 -27.90 -24.98
N ILE A 105 15.83 -27.78 -25.80
CA ILE A 105 16.74 -26.62 -25.82
C ILE A 105 16.80 -25.98 -27.20
N GLY A 106 16.33 -24.74 -27.31
CA GLY A 106 16.41 -23.92 -28.52
C GLY A 106 17.35 -22.73 -28.35
N ILE A 107 18.40 -22.65 -29.19
CA ILE A 107 19.33 -21.51 -29.24
C ILE A 107 19.27 -20.86 -30.63
N GLY A 108 18.74 -19.65 -30.71
CA GLY A 108 18.56 -18.92 -31.96
C GLY A 108 19.12 -17.51 -31.94
N SER A 109 19.62 -17.00 -33.07
CA SER A 109 19.83 -15.54 -33.20
C SER A 109 18.58 -14.75 -33.60
N GLY A 110 17.46 -15.44 -33.84
CA GLY A 110 16.09 -14.94 -33.74
C GLY A 110 15.52 -15.36 -32.39
N ASN A 111 14.59 -16.32 -32.39
CA ASN A 111 13.98 -16.85 -31.17
C ASN A 111 14.72 -18.10 -30.68
N GLY A 112 14.80 -18.33 -29.37
CA GLY A 112 15.27 -19.61 -28.85
C GLY A 112 14.34 -20.72 -29.29
N ILE A 113 13.08 -20.61 -28.87
CA ILE A 113 11.97 -21.47 -29.28
C ILE A 113 10.85 -20.58 -29.83
N ASN A 114 10.38 -20.86 -31.04
CA ASN A 114 9.14 -20.33 -31.59
C ASN A 114 8.11 -21.46 -31.67
N ASN A 115 7.08 -21.41 -30.82
CA ASN A 115 6.02 -22.41 -30.75
C ASN A 115 4.70 -21.87 -31.33
N ASP A 116 4.46 -22.20 -32.59
CA ASP A 116 3.19 -22.01 -33.29
C ASP A 116 2.34 -23.30 -33.31
N GLY A 117 2.88 -24.40 -32.80
CA GLY A 117 2.32 -25.76 -32.76
C GLY A 117 1.92 -26.23 -31.36
N GLN A 118 2.04 -27.54 -31.08
CA GLN A 118 1.91 -28.09 -29.72
C GLN A 118 3.27 -28.58 -29.24
N LEU A 119 3.59 -28.29 -27.97
CA LEU A 119 4.76 -28.81 -27.28
C LEU A 119 4.27 -29.50 -26.01
N ASN A 120 4.53 -30.81 -25.86
CA ASN A 120 4.18 -31.53 -24.63
C ASN A 120 5.32 -32.43 -24.15
N THR A 121 5.59 -32.52 -22.85
CA THR A 121 6.65 -33.40 -22.33
C THR A 121 6.15 -34.61 -21.50
N LYS A 122 4.98 -34.48 -20.87
CA LYS A 122 4.26 -35.53 -20.12
C LYS A 122 4.75 -35.77 -18.70
N GLU A 123 5.05 -37.01 -18.31
CA GLU A 123 5.35 -37.31 -16.90
C GLU A 123 6.87 -37.30 -16.73
N GLY A 124 7.40 -36.54 -15.78
CA GLY A 124 8.83 -36.40 -15.52
C GLY A 124 9.18 -34.97 -15.12
N ASP A 125 10.39 -34.76 -14.59
CA ASP A 125 10.87 -33.43 -14.22
C ASP A 125 11.50 -32.76 -15.47
N ASP A 126 10.65 -32.13 -16.29
CA ASP A 126 11.02 -31.70 -17.63
C ASP A 126 11.64 -30.30 -17.66
N THR A 127 12.49 -30.05 -18.66
CA THR A 127 13.19 -28.77 -18.83
C THR A 127 13.05 -28.23 -20.25
N ILE A 128 12.48 -27.03 -20.39
CA ILE A 128 12.37 -26.29 -21.65
C ILE A 128 13.20 -25.00 -21.57
N ILE A 129 14.21 -24.85 -22.44
CA ILE A 129 15.09 -23.68 -22.47
C ILE A 129 15.11 -23.03 -23.86
N GLY A 130 14.68 -21.78 -23.94
CA GLY A 130 14.78 -20.94 -25.13
C GLY A 130 15.75 -19.77 -24.93
N ILE A 131 16.84 -19.73 -25.71
CA ILE A 131 17.80 -18.61 -25.73
C ILE A 131 17.76 -17.95 -27.11
N GLY A 132 17.21 -16.73 -27.17
CA GLY A 132 17.07 -15.96 -28.40
C GLY A 132 17.74 -14.59 -28.32
N ASN A 133 18.09 -14.02 -29.47
CA ASN A 133 18.41 -12.58 -29.52
C ASN A 133 17.16 -11.72 -29.68
N SER A 134 16.02 -12.28 -30.09
CA SER A 134 14.71 -11.60 -30.11
C SER A 134 13.95 -12.04 -28.86
N GLU A 135 13.23 -13.15 -28.91
CA GLU A 135 12.54 -13.75 -27.78
C GLU A 135 13.26 -15.02 -27.30
N GLY A 136 13.30 -15.26 -25.98
CA GLY A 136 13.75 -16.55 -25.46
C GLY A 136 12.79 -17.66 -25.90
N ILE A 137 11.54 -17.55 -25.46
CA ILE A 137 10.42 -18.38 -25.88
C ILE A 137 9.31 -17.47 -26.40
N LEU A 138 8.96 -17.63 -27.69
CA LEU A 138 7.76 -17.03 -28.28
C LEU A 138 6.72 -18.12 -28.46
N ASN A 139 5.60 -17.99 -27.77
CA ASN A 139 4.57 -19.01 -27.73
C ASN A 139 3.21 -18.45 -28.19
N PHE A 140 2.69 -19.01 -29.27
CA PHE A 140 1.36 -18.69 -29.80
C PHE A 140 0.32 -19.75 -29.44
N ARG A 141 0.75 -20.93 -28.99
CA ARG A 141 -0.10 -22.09 -28.73
C ARG A 141 0.26 -22.75 -27.39
N ASN A 142 -0.05 -24.03 -27.22
CA ASN A 142 0.06 -24.67 -25.91
C ASN A 142 1.46 -25.26 -25.73
N VAL A 143 1.95 -25.11 -24.51
CA VAL A 143 3.09 -25.83 -23.94
C VAL A 143 2.55 -26.52 -22.68
N ASP A 144 2.70 -27.84 -22.61
CA ASP A 144 2.13 -28.70 -21.55
C ASP A 144 3.24 -29.62 -21.02
N THR A 145 3.86 -29.28 -19.88
CA THR A 145 4.97 -30.09 -19.38
C THR A 145 4.48 -31.35 -18.67
N GLY A 146 3.44 -31.27 -17.84
CA GLY A 146 2.57 -32.40 -17.53
C GLY A 146 2.53 -32.75 -16.05
N SER A 147 3.38 -33.64 -15.54
CA SER A 147 3.47 -33.85 -14.10
C SER A 147 4.90 -34.19 -13.71
N GLY A 148 5.40 -33.59 -12.66
CA GLY A 148 6.80 -33.57 -12.27
C GLY A 148 7.22 -32.14 -11.96
N ASP A 149 8.41 -31.96 -11.39
CA ASP A 149 8.90 -30.63 -11.03
C ASP A 149 9.53 -29.96 -12.27
N ASP A 150 8.69 -29.32 -13.09
CA ASP A 150 9.06 -28.85 -14.42
C ASP A 150 9.75 -27.47 -14.40
N THR A 151 10.59 -27.22 -15.40
CA THR A 151 11.34 -25.96 -15.53
C THR A 151 11.26 -25.37 -16.93
N ILE A 152 10.73 -24.15 -17.06
CA ILE A 152 10.66 -23.39 -18.31
C ILE A 152 11.49 -22.11 -18.21
N ILE A 153 12.51 -21.95 -19.06
CA ILE A 153 13.41 -20.79 -19.06
C ILE A 153 13.47 -20.12 -20.44
N GLY A 154 13.07 -18.85 -20.51
CA GLY A 154 13.22 -18.01 -21.70
C GLY A 154 14.18 -16.84 -21.48
N ILE A 155 15.25 -16.76 -22.28
CA ILE A 155 16.22 -15.66 -22.26
C ILE A 155 16.23 -14.96 -23.62
N GLY A 156 15.82 -13.69 -23.67
CA GLY A 156 15.71 -12.90 -24.90
C GLY A 156 16.23 -11.47 -24.76
N ASN A 157 16.54 -10.78 -25.87
CA ASN A 157 16.77 -9.33 -25.78
C ASN A 157 15.47 -8.52 -25.84
N GLY A 158 14.40 -9.06 -26.40
CA GLY A 158 13.05 -8.51 -26.33
C GLY A 158 12.37 -9.04 -25.07
N PHE A 159 11.65 -10.14 -25.24
CA PHE A 159 10.95 -10.84 -24.17
C PHE A 159 11.75 -12.06 -23.73
N GLY A 160 11.82 -12.34 -22.42
CA GLY A 160 12.28 -13.65 -21.94
C GLY A 160 11.31 -14.73 -22.42
N ILE A 161 10.06 -14.58 -22.01
CA ILE A 161 8.94 -15.42 -22.42
C ILE A 161 7.79 -14.52 -22.89
N PHE A 162 7.23 -14.79 -24.07
CA PHE A 162 6.05 -14.09 -24.59
C PHE A 162 4.97 -15.08 -25.03
N ASN A 163 3.90 -15.16 -24.24
CA ASN A 163 2.67 -15.87 -24.58
C ASN A 163 1.68 -14.93 -25.25
N VAL A 164 1.28 -15.26 -26.48
CA VAL A 164 0.41 -14.38 -27.27
C VAL A 164 -1.06 -14.76 -27.17
N PHE A 165 -1.40 -16.05 -27.31
CA PHE A 165 -2.81 -16.50 -27.39
C PHE A 165 -3.17 -17.70 -26.50
N ASN A 166 -2.24 -18.63 -26.27
CA ASN A 166 -2.38 -19.71 -25.29
C ASN A 166 -1.11 -19.72 -24.42
N GLY A 167 -1.24 -20.13 -23.16
CA GLY A 167 -0.13 -20.09 -22.21
C GLY A 167 0.52 -21.45 -21.97
N PHE A 168 1.18 -21.54 -20.82
CA PHE A 168 1.80 -22.75 -20.28
C PHE A 168 0.83 -23.48 -19.36
N ASN A 169 0.94 -24.80 -19.35
CA ASN A 169 0.39 -25.69 -18.34
C ASN A 169 1.55 -26.55 -17.84
N THR A 170 1.97 -26.43 -16.57
CA THR A 170 3.05 -27.28 -16.06
C THR A 170 2.53 -28.51 -15.30
N GLY A 171 1.39 -28.38 -14.63
CA GLY A 171 0.56 -29.48 -14.15
C GLY A 171 0.75 -29.79 -12.67
N GLU A 172 1.00 -31.04 -12.29
CA GLU A 172 1.25 -31.38 -10.87
C GLU A 172 2.76 -31.43 -10.62
N GLY A 173 3.27 -30.74 -9.60
CA GLY A 173 4.70 -30.68 -9.27
C GLY A 173 5.11 -29.29 -8.77
N ASP A 174 6.32 -29.16 -8.22
CA ASP A 174 6.86 -27.87 -7.79
C ASP A 174 7.52 -27.18 -9.00
N ASP A 175 6.73 -26.48 -9.82
CA ASP A 175 7.14 -26.01 -11.13
C ASP A 175 7.86 -24.66 -11.10
N THR A 176 8.72 -24.41 -12.10
CA THR A 176 9.48 -23.16 -12.21
C THR A 176 9.42 -22.54 -13.61
N ILE A 177 8.94 -21.30 -13.71
CA ILE A 177 8.92 -20.51 -14.95
C ILE A 177 9.77 -19.25 -14.82
N ILE A 178 10.82 -19.11 -15.64
CA ILE A 178 11.75 -17.97 -15.60
C ILE A 178 11.84 -17.28 -16.97
N GLY A 179 11.42 -16.00 -17.03
CA GLY A 179 11.60 -15.14 -18.20
C GLY A 179 12.58 -14.01 -17.93
N ILE A 180 13.68 -13.96 -18.69
CA ILE A 180 14.67 -12.87 -18.64
C ILE A 180 14.70 -12.17 -20.00
N GLY A 181 14.20 -10.94 -20.06
CA GLY A 181 14.22 -10.12 -21.27
C GLY A 181 14.86 -8.76 -21.05
N ASN A 182 15.44 -8.13 -22.08
CA ASN A 182 15.84 -6.73 -21.92
C ASN A 182 14.63 -5.77 -22.01
N LEU A 183 13.47 -6.17 -22.53
CA LEU A 183 12.27 -5.34 -22.48
C LEU A 183 11.33 -5.83 -21.38
N PHE A 184 10.87 -7.07 -21.47
CA PHE A 184 10.00 -7.69 -20.47
C PHE A 184 10.53 -9.08 -20.10
N GLY A 185 10.38 -9.47 -18.83
CA GLY A 185 10.70 -10.83 -18.39
C GLY A 185 9.70 -11.83 -18.95
N ILE A 186 8.47 -11.77 -18.44
CA ILE A 186 7.34 -12.60 -18.88
C ILE A 186 6.20 -11.69 -19.32
N VAL A 187 5.69 -11.90 -20.53
CA VAL A 187 4.44 -11.29 -20.99
C VAL A 187 3.42 -12.38 -21.21
N ASN A 188 2.32 -12.28 -20.47
CA ASN A 188 1.23 -13.23 -20.56
C ASN A 188 -0.01 -12.58 -21.20
N GLY A 189 -0.27 -12.93 -22.44
CA GLY A 189 -1.50 -12.60 -23.16
C GLY A 189 -2.58 -13.69 -23.07
N ALA A 190 -2.30 -14.81 -22.38
CA ALA A 190 -3.15 -16.01 -22.34
C ALA A 190 -3.25 -16.64 -20.95
N GLU A 191 -4.03 -17.69 -20.76
CA GLU A 191 -4.08 -18.40 -19.46
C GLU A 191 -2.79 -19.21 -19.24
N ASN A 192 -2.07 -18.93 -18.14
CA ASN A 192 -0.97 -19.74 -17.62
C ASN A 192 -1.44 -20.44 -16.34
N PHE A 193 -1.18 -21.74 -16.22
CA PHE A 193 -1.53 -22.57 -15.08
C PHE A 193 -0.28 -23.37 -14.67
N THR A 194 0.22 -23.21 -13.44
CA THR A 194 1.32 -24.07 -12.98
C THR A 194 0.80 -25.33 -12.32
N GLY A 195 -0.23 -25.24 -11.48
CA GLY A 195 -1.16 -26.33 -11.22
C GLY A 195 -1.25 -26.71 -9.74
N SER A 196 -0.60 -27.78 -9.29
CA SER A 196 -0.55 -28.06 -7.85
C SER A 196 0.85 -28.45 -7.43
N GLY A 197 1.35 -27.86 -6.36
CA GLY A 197 2.74 -27.90 -5.92
C GLY A 197 3.20 -26.50 -5.56
N ASP A 198 4.39 -26.38 -4.95
CA ASP A 198 4.92 -25.09 -4.52
C ASP A 198 5.61 -24.40 -5.72
N ASP A 199 4.83 -23.69 -6.53
CA ASP A 199 5.26 -23.19 -7.83
C ASP A 199 6.02 -21.86 -7.77
N THR A 200 6.89 -21.62 -8.74
CA THR A 200 7.71 -20.40 -8.81
C THR A 200 7.68 -19.75 -10.20
N ILE A 201 7.21 -18.49 -10.28
CA ILE A 201 7.24 -17.69 -11.51
C ILE A 201 8.12 -16.45 -11.34
N ILE A 202 9.15 -16.31 -12.17
CA ILE A 202 10.11 -15.20 -12.12
C ILE A 202 10.21 -14.47 -13.46
N GLY A 203 9.82 -13.20 -13.49
CA GLY A 203 10.01 -12.32 -14.64
C GLY A 203 11.00 -11.19 -14.36
N ILE A 204 12.06 -11.08 -15.16
CA ILE A 204 13.06 -10.01 -15.09
C ILE A 204 13.09 -9.26 -16.43
N GLY A 205 12.71 -7.98 -16.41
CA GLY A 205 12.71 -7.11 -17.57
C GLY A 205 13.24 -5.70 -17.27
N ASN A 206 13.66 -4.94 -18.29
CA ASN A 206 13.98 -3.52 -18.04
C ASN A 206 12.72 -2.66 -17.95
N LEU A 207 11.66 -2.95 -18.70
CA LEU A 207 10.41 -2.22 -18.61
C LEU A 207 9.56 -2.81 -17.48
N SER A 208 9.15 -4.07 -17.64
CA SER A 208 8.44 -4.80 -16.59
C SER A 208 8.97 -6.21 -16.38
N GLY A 209 8.91 -6.69 -15.13
CA GLY A 209 9.25 -8.07 -14.80
C GLY A 209 8.22 -9.04 -15.36
N ILE A 210 7.00 -8.95 -14.85
CA ILE A 210 5.84 -9.72 -15.30
C ILE A 210 4.76 -8.74 -15.76
N SER A 211 4.19 -9.00 -16.94
CA SER A 211 3.08 -8.23 -17.48
C SER A 211 2.00 -9.16 -18.00
N SER A 212 0.88 -9.25 -17.28
CA SER A 212 -0.32 -9.95 -17.71
C SER A 212 -1.31 -8.92 -18.27
N GLY A 213 -1.35 -8.83 -19.60
CA GLY A 213 -2.11 -7.81 -20.31
C GLY A 213 -2.46 -8.31 -21.71
N GLY A 214 -3.75 -8.45 -22.00
CA GLY A 214 -4.23 -9.04 -23.26
C GLY A 214 -5.38 -10.04 -23.12
N GLY A 215 -5.87 -10.29 -21.90
CA GLY A 215 -7.00 -11.19 -21.62
C GLY A 215 -6.62 -12.58 -21.12
N GLY A 216 -5.39 -12.77 -20.61
CA GLY A 216 -4.92 -14.05 -20.10
C GLY A 216 -4.56 -14.05 -18.63
N ASN A 217 -5.18 -14.92 -17.84
CA ASN A 217 -4.96 -15.08 -16.40
C ASN A 217 -3.64 -15.78 -16.07
N MET A 218 -3.08 -15.49 -14.89
CA MET A 218 -1.98 -16.26 -14.30
C MET A 218 -2.54 -16.96 -13.06
N ASN A 219 -2.43 -18.28 -13.00
CA ASN A 219 -2.93 -19.09 -11.90
C ASN A 219 -1.83 -20.07 -11.47
N THR A 220 -1.42 -20.04 -10.20
CA THR A 220 -0.41 -20.99 -9.71
C THR A 220 -1.04 -22.25 -9.10
N GLY A 221 -2.12 -22.12 -8.33
CA GLY A 221 -3.07 -23.21 -8.07
C GLY A 221 -3.09 -23.67 -6.62
N GLU A 222 -2.84 -24.93 -6.29
CA GLU A 222 -2.75 -25.34 -4.87
C GLU A 222 -1.27 -25.52 -4.49
N GLY A 223 -0.79 -24.85 -3.44
CA GLY A 223 0.60 -24.94 -2.98
C GLY A 223 1.10 -23.61 -2.43
N ASP A 224 2.26 -23.61 -1.77
CA ASP A 224 2.87 -22.37 -1.24
C ASP A 224 3.63 -21.64 -2.37
N ASP A 225 2.92 -20.88 -3.20
CA ASP A 225 3.42 -20.39 -4.47
C ASP A 225 4.22 -19.09 -4.36
N THR A 226 5.13 -18.85 -5.31
CA THR A 226 5.95 -17.63 -5.38
C THR A 226 5.91 -16.98 -6.76
N ILE A 227 5.49 -15.71 -6.81
CA ILE A 227 5.54 -14.88 -8.02
C ILE A 227 6.46 -13.67 -7.81
N LEU A 228 7.52 -13.56 -8.63
CA LEU A 228 8.51 -12.49 -8.57
C LEU A 228 8.63 -11.73 -9.89
N GLY A 229 8.27 -10.44 -9.89
CA GLY A 229 8.47 -9.54 -11.02
C GLY A 229 9.48 -8.44 -10.72
N ILE A 230 10.55 -8.34 -11.52
CA ILE A 230 11.58 -7.30 -11.42
C ILE A 230 11.60 -6.46 -12.70
N GLY A 231 11.28 -5.17 -12.59
CA GLY A 231 11.30 -4.18 -13.68
C GLY A 231 12.06 -2.90 -13.31
N ASN A 232 12.30 -2.02 -14.28
CA ASN A 232 12.67 -0.63 -13.94
C ASN A 232 11.44 0.26 -13.81
N SER A 233 10.36 -0.01 -14.56
CA SER A 233 9.11 0.75 -14.44
C SER A 233 8.07 0.01 -13.62
N ILE A 234 7.84 -1.28 -13.89
CA ILE A 234 6.83 -2.07 -13.17
C ILE A 234 7.39 -3.44 -12.78
N GLY A 235 7.27 -3.86 -11.51
CA GLY A 235 7.64 -5.21 -11.11
C GLY A 235 6.67 -6.24 -11.69
N ILE A 236 5.42 -6.16 -11.25
CA ILE A 236 4.30 -6.98 -11.71
C ILE A 236 3.16 -6.06 -12.17
N SER A 237 2.60 -6.31 -13.36
CA SER A 237 1.43 -5.60 -13.88
C SER A 237 0.32 -6.59 -14.20
N THR A 238 -0.87 -6.41 -13.61
CA THR A 238 -2.12 -7.05 -14.05
C THR A 238 -3.03 -5.99 -14.65
N SER A 239 -3.50 -6.21 -15.89
CA SER A 239 -4.30 -5.21 -16.60
C SER A 239 -5.23 -5.83 -17.65
N GLY A 240 -6.31 -5.12 -17.99
CA GLY A 240 -7.21 -5.51 -19.07
C GLY A 240 -8.24 -6.59 -18.71
N GLY A 241 -8.63 -6.69 -17.43
CA GLY A 241 -9.58 -7.68 -16.92
C GLY A 241 -8.95 -9.05 -16.68
N VAL A 242 -7.64 -9.06 -16.45
CA VAL A 242 -6.83 -10.24 -16.14
C VAL A 242 -6.62 -10.34 -14.64
N GLU A 243 -6.89 -11.52 -14.09
CA GLU A 243 -6.64 -11.86 -12.69
C GLU A 243 -5.30 -12.61 -12.56
N LEU A 244 -4.55 -12.29 -11.51
CA LEU A 244 -3.49 -13.15 -10.98
C LEU A 244 -4.12 -13.88 -9.78
N ASN A 245 -4.21 -15.20 -9.87
CA ASN A 245 -4.64 -16.06 -8.77
C ASN A 245 -3.46 -16.91 -8.30
N THR A 246 -3.25 -17.04 -7.00
CA THR A 246 -2.30 -18.02 -6.48
C THR A 246 -2.98 -19.27 -5.93
N GLY A 247 -4.23 -19.19 -5.50
CA GLY A 247 -5.05 -20.33 -5.09
C GLY A 247 -4.83 -20.73 -3.62
N GLU A 248 -4.98 -22.00 -3.24
CA GLU A 248 -4.87 -22.37 -1.81
C GLU A 248 -3.40 -22.61 -1.42
N GLY A 249 -2.89 -21.95 -0.39
CA GLY A 249 -1.53 -22.11 0.15
C GLY A 249 -1.01 -20.82 0.77
N ASP A 250 0.15 -20.86 1.43
CA ASP A 250 0.77 -19.66 2.01
C ASP A 250 1.58 -18.93 0.92
N ASP A 251 0.91 -18.12 0.10
CA ASP A 251 1.47 -17.60 -1.14
C ASP A 251 2.30 -16.33 -0.98
N THR A 252 3.25 -16.11 -1.90
CA THR A 252 4.09 -14.91 -1.95
C THR A 252 4.09 -14.24 -3.31
N ILE A 253 3.61 -12.99 -3.37
CA ILE A 253 3.69 -12.12 -4.55
C ILE A 253 4.64 -10.96 -4.28
N LEU A 254 5.73 -10.87 -5.04
CA LEU A 254 6.75 -9.83 -4.90
C LEU A 254 6.99 -9.06 -6.21
N GLY A 255 6.56 -7.81 -6.24
CA GLY A 255 6.83 -6.89 -7.36
C GLY A 255 7.88 -5.84 -7.00
N ILE A 256 8.98 -5.78 -7.74
CA ILE A 256 10.07 -4.82 -7.54
C ILE A 256 10.25 -3.98 -8.81
N ALA A 257 10.11 -2.66 -8.68
CA ALA A 257 10.47 -1.70 -9.71
C ALA A 257 11.54 -0.72 -9.24
N ILE A 258 12.62 -0.56 -10.01
CA ILE A 258 13.69 0.38 -9.72
C ILE A 258 13.97 1.23 -10.95
N ALA A 259 13.47 2.46 -10.98
CA ALA A 259 13.61 3.31 -12.15
C ALA A 259 15.05 3.76 -12.41
N ILE A 260 15.42 3.82 -13.69
CA ILE A 260 16.76 4.20 -14.14
C ILE A 260 16.98 5.71 -13.97
N ASN A 261 18.11 6.07 -13.36
CA ASN A 261 18.53 7.46 -13.23
C ASN A 261 18.71 8.15 -14.60
N GLY A 262 18.14 9.35 -14.75
CA GLY A 262 18.26 10.18 -15.95
C GLY A 262 17.28 9.87 -17.09
N SER A 263 16.37 8.90 -16.91
CA SER A 263 15.25 8.67 -17.83
C SER A 263 14.16 9.74 -17.67
N THR A 264 13.49 10.15 -18.75
CA THR A 264 12.33 11.04 -18.67
C THR A 264 11.09 10.38 -18.07
N ASP A 265 11.07 9.05 -18.08
CA ASP A 265 10.07 8.20 -17.43
C ASP A 265 10.77 7.51 -16.25
N SER A 266 10.66 8.12 -15.07
CA SER A 266 11.37 7.73 -13.84
C SER A 266 10.43 7.20 -12.76
N ASP A 267 9.19 6.88 -13.14
CA ASP A 267 8.23 6.27 -12.23
C ASP A 267 8.47 4.77 -12.11
N ALA A 268 8.36 4.26 -10.89
CA ALA A 268 8.56 2.86 -10.56
C ALA A 268 7.41 2.37 -9.69
N ILE A 269 6.74 1.31 -10.12
CA ILE A 269 5.60 0.69 -9.43
C ILE A 269 5.95 -0.77 -9.13
N GLY A 270 6.03 -1.17 -7.87
CA GLY A 270 6.31 -2.57 -7.50
C GLY A 270 5.27 -3.52 -8.07
N ILE A 271 4.01 -3.33 -7.66
CA ILE A 271 2.85 -4.06 -8.18
C ILE A 271 1.83 -3.05 -8.69
N GLN A 272 1.46 -3.16 -9.96
CA GLN A 272 0.37 -2.43 -10.58
C GLN A 272 -0.77 -3.41 -10.88
N ASN A 273 -1.77 -3.40 -10.00
CA ASN A 273 -2.97 -4.20 -10.15
C ASN A 273 -4.14 -3.32 -10.59
N THR A 274 -4.56 -3.46 -11.85
CA THR A 274 -5.75 -2.78 -12.38
C THR A 274 -6.87 -3.74 -12.76
N SER A 275 -6.77 -5.03 -12.39
CA SER A 275 -7.68 -6.06 -12.92
C SER A 275 -7.97 -7.26 -12.02
N GLY A 276 -7.31 -7.38 -10.86
CA GLY A 276 -7.53 -8.47 -9.91
C GLY A 276 -6.22 -9.10 -9.45
N ILE A 277 -6.05 -9.22 -8.14
CA ILE A 277 -5.14 -10.19 -7.50
C ILE A 277 -5.99 -10.94 -6.48
N ASN A 278 -5.94 -12.27 -6.53
CA ASN A 278 -6.58 -13.17 -5.57
C ASN A 278 -5.54 -14.16 -5.04
N THR A 279 -5.52 -14.41 -3.74
CA THR A 279 -4.67 -15.43 -3.12
C THR A 279 -5.49 -16.49 -2.35
N ASP A 280 -6.82 -16.51 -2.53
CA ASP A 280 -7.75 -17.52 -2.02
C ASP A 280 -7.60 -17.90 -0.53
N SER A 281 -6.81 -18.91 -0.15
CA SER A 281 -6.69 -19.26 1.28
C SER A 281 -5.31 -19.69 1.70
N GLY A 282 -4.81 -19.08 2.76
CA GLY A 282 -3.53 -19.34 3.41
C GLY A 282 -3.00 -18.04 4.00
N ASP A 283 -1.87 -18.09 4.68
CA ASP A 283 -1.26 -16.91 5.30
C ASP A 283 -0.43 -16.13 4.24
N ASP A 284 -1.12 -15.44 3.34
CA ASP A 284 -0.52 -14.88 2.13
C ASP A 284 0.30 -13.61 2.35
N THR A 285 1.31 -13.38 1.50
CA THR A 285 2.15 -12.18 1.52
C THR A 285 2.23 -11.51 0.14
N ILE A 286 1.72 -10.28 0.05
CA ILE A 286 1.83 -9.43 -1.14
C ILE A 286 2.75 -8.24 -0.84
N THR A 287 3.89 -8.17 -1.51
CA THR A 287 4.86 -7.09 -1.35
C THR A 287 5.15 -6.36 -2.65
N GLY A 288 4.88 -5.06 -2.69
CA GLY A 288 5.25 -4.18 -3.80
C GLY A 288 6.32 -3.16 -3.37
N ILE A 289 7.41 -3.07 -4.14
CA ILE A 289 8.50 -2.11 -3.92
C ILE A 289 8.70 -1.26 -5.18
N GLY A 290 8.43 0.03 -5.11
CA GLY A 290 8.68 0.99 -6.20
C GLY A 290 9.68 2.06 -5.79
N ILE A 291 10.81 2.13 -6.50
CA ILE A 291 11.87 3.12 -6.26
C ILE A 291 11.99 4.03 -7.47
N GLY A 292 11.48 5.26 -7.35
CA GLY A 292 11.52 6.29 -8.37
C GLY A 292 12.94 6.71 -8.73
N GLY A 293 13.16 6.99 -10.02
CA GLY A 293 14.46 7.32 -10.58
C GLY A 293 14.86 8.76 -10.33
N ASN A 294 16.17 9.03 -10.27
CA ASN A 294 16.66 10.41 -10.20
C ASN A 294 16.69 11.02 -11.60
N SER A 295 15.68 11.80 -12.00
CA SER A 295 15.65 12.47 -13.31
C SER A 295 15.36 13.96 -13.24
N SER A 296 15.43 14.65 -14.39
CA SER A 296 15.03 16.06 -14.47
C SER A 296 13.51 16.25 -14.33
N THR A 297 12.75 15.16 -14.45
CA THR A 297 11.29 15.09 -14.27
C THR A 297 10.98 14.23 -13.04
N SER A 298 9.74 14.24 -12.55
CA SER A 298 9.35 13.50 -11.34
C SER A 298 9.73 12.02 -11.45
N GLY A 299 10.25 11.42 -10.38
CA GLY A 299 10.40 9.97 -10.28
C GLY A 299 9.57 9.49 -9.12
N ASN A 300 8.35 9.01 -9.37
CA ASN A 300 7.49 8.51 -8.31
C ASN A 300 7.86 7.06 -7.98
N GLY A 301 7.88 6.71 -6.70
CA GLY A 301 7.98 5.32 -6.26
C GLY A 301 6.66 4.90 -5.65
N VAL A 302 6.02 3.88 -6.21
CA VAL A 302 4.77 3.30 -5.68
C VAL A 302 5.01 1.84 -5.34
N GLY A 303 4.73 1.43 -4.10
CA GLY A 303 4.87 0.02 -3.72
C GLY A 303 3.81 -0.84 -4.40
N VAL A 304 2.56 -0.69 -3.95
CA VAL A 304 1.38 -1.36 -4.51
C VAL A 304 0.39 -0.32 -4.99
N ARG A 305 0.01 -0.39 -6.27
CA ARG A 305 -1.12 0.35 -6.84
C ARG A 305 -2.23 -0.65 -7.13
N ASN A 306 -3.37 -0.50 -6.50
CA ASN A 306 -4.44 -1.48 -6.56
C ASN A 306 -5.79 -0.87 -6.99
N THR A 307 -6.53 -1.61 -7.82
CA THR A 307 -7.96 -1.41 -8.04
C THR A 307 -8.84 -2.54 -7.52
N ASP A 308 -8.34 -3.76 -7.40
CA ASP A 308 -9.11 -4.92 -6.96
C ASP A 308 -8.17 -6.04 -6.44
N LEU A 309 -8.02 -6.14 -5.12
CA LEU A 309 -7.15 -7.13 -4.47
C LEU A 309 -7.94 -7.80 -3.36
N ASP A 310 -7.97 -9.13 -3.39
CA ASP A 310 -8.55 -9.98 -2.37
C ASP A 310 -7.49 -10.97 -1.90
N THR A 311 -7.21 -11.03 -0.60
CA THR A 311 -6.33 -12.06 -0.04
C THR A 311 -7.09 -13.27 0.49
N GLY A 312 -8.42 -13.25 0.42
CA GLY A 312 -9.23 -14.39 0.86
C GLY A 312 -9.05 -14.70 2.35
N SER A 313 -8.87 -15.97 2.74
CA SER A 313 -8.84 -16.37 4.16
C SER A 313 -7.46 -16.81 4.65
N GLY A 314 -7.04 -16.26 5.78
CA GLY A 314 -5.77 -16.55 6.45
C GLY A 314 -5.30 -15.31 7.20
N ASP A 315 -4.13 -15.37 7.83
CA ASP A 315 -3.50 -14.21 8.47
C ASP A 315 -2.62 -13.46 7.43
N ASP A 316 -3.27 -12.75 6.51
CA ASP A 316 -2.64 -12.18 5.31
C ASP A 316 -1.85 -10.90 5.58
N THR A 317 -0.82 -10.66 4.77
CA THR A 317 0.06 -9.49 4.87
C THR A 317 0.24 -8.78 3.53
N ILE A 318 -0.14 -7.50 3.47
CA ILE A 318 0.09 -6.63 2.31
C ILE A 318 1.08 -5.53 2.70
N ILE A 319 2.19 -5.43 1.95
CA ILE A 319 3.25 -4.45 2.17
C ILE A 319 3.49 -3.65 0.88
N GLY A 320 3.28 -2.34 0.94
CA GLY A 320 3.67 -1.44 -0.14
C GLY A 320 4.79 -0.49 0.30
N ILE A 321 5.91 -0.49 -0.41
CA ILE A 321 7.04 0.40 -0.18
C ILE A 321 7.26 1.29 -1.41
N GLY A 322 6.95 2.57 -1.29
CA GLY A 322 7.18 3.57 -2.34
C GLY A 322 8.24 4.57 -1.93
N ILE A 323 9.30 4.68 -2.74
CA ILE A 323 10.40 5.61 -2.51
C ILE A 323 10.50 6.55 -3.71
N GLY A 324 10.19 7.83 -3.49
CA GLY A 324 10.33 8.86 -4.52
C GLY A 324 11.79 9.13 -4.90
N GLY A 325 12.02 9.43 -6.17
CA GLY A 325 13.31 9.80 -6.74
C GLY A 325 13.74 11.23 -6.41
N ASN A 326 15.05 11.49 -6.47
CA ASN A 326 15.65 12.78 -6.08
C ASN A 326 15.77 13.78 -7.26
N GLY A 327 14.74 13.85 -8.11
CA GLY A 327 14.76 14.66 -9.32
C GLY A 327 14.66 16.18 -9.11
N SER A 328 14.72 16.97 -10.19
CA SER A 328 14.53 18.44 -10.08
C SER A 328 13.08 18.85 -9.78
N THR A 329 12.12 17.94 -9.91
CA THR A 329 10.69 18.14 -9.59
C THR A 329 10.20 17.03 -8.63
N ASN A 330 9.00 17.18 -8.06
CA ASN A 330 8.42 16.29 -7.03
C ASN A 330 8.57 14.80 -7.41
N GLY A 331 9.28 14.01 -6.62
CA GLY A 331 9.26 12.56 -6.72
C GLY A 331 8.53 12.02 -5.51
N ASP A 332 7.27 11.61 -5.65
CA ASP A 332 6.45 11.17 -4.53
C ASP A 332 6.76 9.71 -4.20
N GLY A 333 6.79 9.35 -2.91
CA GLY A 333 6.90 7.98 -2.44
C GLY A 333 5.58 7.56 -1.81
N ILE A 334 4.89 6.61 -2.44
CA ILE A 334 3.58 6.11 -1.99
C ILE A 334 3.70 4.62 -1.68
N GLY A 335 3.49 4.21 -0.43
CA GLY A 335 3.54 2.81 -0.05
C GLY A 335 2.46 1.99 -0.76
N ILE A 336 1.21 2.24 -0.39
CA ILE A 336 0.03 1.63 -1.00
C ILE A 336 -0.89 2.73 -1.55
N ALA A 337 -1.25 2.63 -2.82
CA ALA A 337 -2.25 3.48 -3.48
C ALA A 337 -3.47 2.61 -3.87
N ASN A 338 -4.59 2.80 -3.18
CA ASN A 338 -5.85 2.13 -3.47
C ASN A 338 -6.76 3.06 -4.28
N GLY A 339 -6.86 2.81 -5.59
CA GLY A 339 -7.55 3.62 -6.62
C GLY A 339 -6.62 4.49 -7.50
N ASP A 340 -7.19 5.14 -8.52
CA ASP A 340 -6.44 5.88 -9.57
C ASP A 340 -6.09 7.33 -9.20
N ASP A 341 -4.79 7.64 -9.03
CA ASP A 341 -4.29 9.00 -8.79
C ASP A 341 -4.01 9.83 -10.07
N THR A 342 -4.17 9.27 -11.28
CA THR A 342 -3.75 9.93 -12.54
C THR A 342 -4.87 10.50 -13.40
N GLY A 343 -6.00 10.90 -12.80
CA GLY A 343 -6.98 11.76 -13.48
C GLY A 343 -7.56 11.19 -14.79
N SER A 344 -7.69 9.86 -14.90
CA SER A 344 -8.36 9.21 -16.03
C SER A 344 -9.45 8.24 -15.53
N GLY A 345 -10.55 8.81 -15.02
CA GLY A 345 -11.85 8.14 -15.01
C GLY A 345 -12.05 7.01 -13.99
N VAL A 346 -12.35 7.39 -12.74
CA VAL A 346 -13.28 6.70 -11.84
C VAL A 346 -13.28 5.16 -11.94
N THR A 347 -12.33 4.51 -11.27
CA THR A 347 -12.55 3.17 -10.70
C THR A 347 -12.11 3.23 -9.23
N GLY A 348 -13.03 2.92 -8.32
CA GLY A 348 -12.73 2.85 -6.89
C GLY A 348 -11.95 1.59 -6.61
N GLY A 349 -10.81 1.70 -5.94
CA GLY A 349 -10.00 0.55 -5.58
C GLY A 349 -10.64 -0.26 -4.46
N LEU A 350 -10.86 -1.56 -4.67
CA LEU A 350 -11.28 -2.48 -3.62
C LEU A 350 -10.06 -3.24 -3.12
N LEU A 351 -9.82 -3.16 -1.81
CA LEU A 351 -8.86 -3.99 -1.10
C LEU A 351 -9.63 -4.75 -0.03
N VAL A 352 -9.77 -6.05 -0.24
CA VAL A 352 -10.37 -6.99 0.70
C VAL A 352 -9.27 -7.84 1.30
N THR A 353 -9.29 -7.93 2.62
CA THR A 353 -8.62 -9.02 3.32
C THR A 353 -9.75 -9.82 3.94
N GLY A 354 -9.91 -11.11 3.66
CA GLY A 354 -11.08 -11.84 4.12
C GLY A 354 -11.01 -12.15 5.62
N SER A 355 -10.96 -13.42 5.99
CA SER A 355 -11.00 -13.82 7.40
C SER A 355 -9.62 -14.12 7.95
N GLY A 356 -9.29 -13.58 9.12
CA GLY A 356 -8.03 -13.84 9.83
C GLY A 356 -7.56 -12.54 10.49
N ASN A 357 -6.29 -12.49 10.90
CA ASN A 357 -5.63 -11.35 11.52
C ASN A 357 -4.77 -10.59 10.52
N ASN A 358 -5.43 -9.92 9.58
CA ASN A 358 -4.74 -9.37 8.42
C ASN A 358 -3.96 -8.08 8.76
N THR A 359 -2.85 -7.87 8.05
CA THR A 359 -1.99 -6.70 8.21
C THR A 359 -1.80 -5.98 6.87
N ILE A 360 -2.07 -4.67 6.85
CA ILE A 360 -1.80 -3.80 5.71
C ILE A 360 -0.78 -2.75 6.13
N THR A 361 0.38 -2.73 5.49
CA THR A 361 1.46 -1.79 5.78
C THR A 361 1.88 -1.02 4.54
N GLY A 362 1.67 0.29 4.55
CA GLY A 362 2.15 1.19 3.51
C GLY A 362 3.30 2.06 4.02
N ILE A 363 4.44 2.07 3.32
CA ILE A 363 5.63 2.86 3.61
C ILE A 363 5.90 3.80 2.44
N GLY A 364 5.71 5.11 2.64
CA GLY A 364 5.94 6.13 1.62
C GLY A 364 7.08 7.07 1.99
N ILE A 365 8.16 7.04 1.22
CA ILE A 365 9.33 7.91 1.43
C ILE A 365 9.40 8.91 0.28
N GLY A 366 9.07 10.18 0.54
CA GLY A 366 9.16 11.24 -0.45
C GLY A 366 10.60 11.49 -0.88
N GLY A 367 10.80 11.74 -2.18
CA GLY A 367 12.11 12.02 -2.77
C GLY A 367 12.68 13.38 -2.35
N ASN A 368 14.01 13.50 -2.34
CA ASN A 368 14.73 14.71 -1.90
C ASN A 368 14.93 15.75 -3.02
N GLY A 369 14.00 15.78 -3.98
CA GLY A 369 14.07 16.69 -5.13
C GLY A 369 13.98 18.17 -4.75
N SER A 370 14.29 19.07 -5.70
CA SER A 370 14.38 20.52 -5.43
C SER A 370 13.06 21.17 -4.96
N THR A 371 11.94 20.53 -5.28
CA THR A 371 10.59 20.93 -4.88
C THR A 371 9.96 20.01 -3.83
N GLY A 372 10.71 18.99 -3.38
CA GLY A 372 10.28 17.98 -2.42
C GLY A 372 9.22 16.99 -2.91
N GLY A 373 9.41 15.72 -2.55
CA GLY A 373 8.42 14.67 -2.74
C GLY A 373 7.52 14.50 -1.53
N ASN A 374 6.25 14.16 -1.78
CA ASN A 374 5.33 13.71 -0.75
C ASN A 374 5.71 12.29 -0.33
N GLY A 375 5.71 12.02 0.98
CA GLY A 375 5.73 10.66 1.52
C GLY A 375 4.32 10.30 1.96
N ILE A 376 3.72 9.27 1.38
CA ILE A 376 2.39 8.79 1.77
C ILE A 376 2.47 7.29 2.06
N GLY A 377 2.18 6.88 3.30
CA GLY A 377 2.17 5.47 3.66
C GLY A 377 1.08 4.72 2.92
N ILE A 378 -0.18 5.06 3.22
CA ILE A 378 -1.37 4.51 2.56
C ILE A 378 -2.19 5.67 2.00
N HIS A 379 -2.46 5.63 0.70
CA HIS A 379 -3.37 6.53 0.02
C HIS A 379 -4.62 5.75 -0.41
N ASN A 380 -5.77 6.02 0.19
CA ASN A 380 -7.06 5.42 -0.18
C ASN A 380 -7.95 6.48 -0.81
N THR A 381 -8.17 6.41 -2.12
CA THR A 381 -8.80 7.51 -2.88
C THR A 381 -10.33 7.49 -2.84
N GLU A 382 -10.96 8.56 -3.33
CA GLU A 382 -12.42 8.65 -3.44
C GLU A 382 -13.00 7.45 -4.20
N LEU A 383 -14.04 6.83 -3.63
CA LEU A 383 -14.72 5.59 -4.09
C LEU A 383 -13.98 4.28 -3.80
N SER A 384 -12.76 4.32 -3.28
CA SER A 384 -12.02 3.15 -2.86
C SER A 384 -12.47 2.65 -1.48
N GLN A 385 -12.33 1.34 -1.25
CA GLN A 385 -12.70 0.66 -0.02
C GLN A 385 -11.56 -0.24 0.45
N ILE A 386 -11.24 -0.16 1.74
CA ILE A 386 -10.43 -1.15 2.46
C ILE A 386 -11.39 -1.90 3.39
N ILE A 387 -11.54 -3.21 3.23
CA ILE A 387 -12.52 -4.03 3.94
C ILE A 387 -11.85 -5.27 4.52
N GLY A 388 -12.13 -5.60 5.78
CA GLY A 388 -11.75 -6.91 6.32
C GLY A 388 -11.76 -7.01 7.85
N ASN A 389 -11.39 -8.17 8.35
CA ASN A 389 -10.97 -8.34 9.75
C ASN A 389 -9.50 -7.95 9.91
N ILE A 390 -9.19 -6.70 9.56
CA ILE A 390 -7.81 -6.22 9.53
C ILE A 390 -7.35 -5.88 10.94
N LEU A 391 -6.47 -6.70 11.52
CA LEU A 391 -5.93 -6.50 12.86
C LEU A 391 -5.09 -5.21 12.94
N ILE A 392 -4.38 -4.83 11.86
CA ILE A 392 -3.54 -3.63 11.82
C ILE A 392 -3.46 -3.00 10.40
N VAL A 393 -3.89 -1.74 10.26
CA VAL A 393 -3.56 -0.87 9.10
C VAL A 393 -2.49 0.13 9.54
N THR A 394 -1.28 0.04 8.99
CA THR A 394 -0.16 0.95 9.31
C THR A 394 0.29 1.73 8.09
N GLY A 395 0.21 3.05 8.16
CA GLY A 395 0.81 3.94 7.19
C GLY A 395 2.02 4.66 7.78
N TYR A 396 3.21 4.47 7.21
CA TYR A 396 4.44 5.16 7.59
C TYR A 396 4.90 6.07 6.47
N ALA A 397 5.14 7.34 6.79
CA ALA A 397 5.62 8.29 5.81
C ALA A 397 6.82 9.10 6.29
N GLU A 398 7.82 9.23 5.42
CA GLU A 398 9.01 10.05 5.64
C GLU A 398 9.25 11.02 4.48
N SER A 399 9.67 12.24 4.78
CA SER A 399 10.19 13.18 3.77
C SER A 399 11.28 14.06 4.37
N SER A 400 12.37 14.27 3.61
CA SER A 400 13.49 15.12 4.06
C SER A 400 13.75 16.37 3.21
N ALA A 401 12.82 16.68 2.31
CA ALA A 401 13.02 17.72 1.31
C ALA A 401 12.64 19.12 1.79
N ALA A 402 13.33 20.13 1.24
CA ALA A 402 13.17 21.53 1.61
C ALA A 402 11.81 22.14 1.23
N ASN A 403 10.91 21.46 0.52
CA ASN A 403 9.63 22.04 0.08
C ASN A 403 8.50 21.00 0.06
N THR A 404 8.43 20.16 1.09
CA THR A 404 7.44 19.07 1.20
C THR A 404 6.03 19.62 1.39
N ARG A 405 5.15 19.42 0.39
CA ARG A 405 3.77 19.92 0.42
C ARG A 405 2.85 19.12 1.34
N ALA A 406 3.04 17.79 1.43
CA ALA A 406 2.30 16.94 2.36
C ALA A 406 3.08 15.63 2.66
N THR A 407 3.15 15.24 3.93
CA THR A 407 3.54 13.89 4.37
C THR A 407 2.35 13.30 5.13
N ALA A 408 1.88 12.12 4.74
CA ALA A 408 0.72 11.49 5.38
C ALA A 408 1.02 10.03 5.73
N GLY A 409 0.79 9.63 6.98
CA GLY A 409 0.83 8.21 7.33
C GLY A 409 -0.27 7.48 6.55
N ILE A 410 -1.51 7.90 6.80
CA ILE A 410 -2.69 7.47 6.05
C ILE A 410 -3.39 8.71 5.50
N ASP A 411 -3.60 8.76 4.19
CA ASP A 411 -4.45 9.73 3.49
C ASP A 411 -5.69 9.01 2.96
N ASN A 412 -6.83 9.18 3.65
CA ASN A 412 -8.07 8.49 3.33
C ASN A 412 -9.10 9.47 2.78
N THR A 413 -9.33 9.44 1.48
CA THR A 413 -10.48 10.07 0.82
C THR A 413 -11.54 9.05 0.37
N GLY A 414 -11.34 7.77 0.67
CA GLY A 414 -12.31 6.68 0.48
C GLY A 414 -12.94 6.18 1.78
N TRP A 415 -13.41 4.92 1.74
CA TRP A 415 -13.92 4.23 2.92
C TRP A 415 -12.92 3.21 3.48
N ILE A 416 -12.82 3.15 4.80
CA ILE A 416 -12.13 2.08 5.52
C ILE A 416 -13.15 1.40 6.44
N PHE A 417 -13.32 0.08 6.29
CA PHE A 417 -14.22 -0.76 7.08
C PHE A 417 -13.43 -1.89 7.73
N ILE A 418 -13.26 -1.81 9.04
CA ILE A 418 -12.54 -2.83 9.81
C ILE A 418 -13.49 -3.46 10.81
N GLY A 419 -13.64 -4.79 10.77
CA GLY A 419 -14.42 -5.52 11.78
C GLY A 419 -13.78 -5.41 13.16
N GLN A 420 -12.53 -5.86 13.27
CA GLN A 420 -11.72 -5.77 14.48
C GLN A 420 -10.25 -5.47 14.13
N GLY A 421 -9.66 -4.47 14.76
CA GLY A 421 -8.23 -4.13 14.67
C GLY A 421 -7.92 -2.65 14.81
N ASN A 422 -6.64 -2.30 14.65
CA ASN A 422 -6.14 -0.95 14.87
C ASN A 422 -5.79 -0.25 13.56
N ILE A 423 -6.01 1.06 13.50
CA ILE A 423 -5.50 1.95 12.44
C ILE A 423 -4.41 2.83 13.02
N THR A 424 -3.21 2.77 12.46
CA THR A 424 -2.07 3.62 12.85
C THR A 424 -1.54 4.37 11.64
N GLY A 425 -1.56 5.70 11.69
CA GLY A 425 -0.91 6.54 10.70
C GLY A 425 0.22 7.33 11.33
N GLN A 426 1.43 7.18 10.83
CA GLN A 426 2.64 7.88 11.27
C GLN A 426 3.25 8.68 10.12
N ALA A 427 3.37 9.99 10.32
CA ALA A 427 4.05 10.90 9.38
C ALA A 427 5.22 11.60 10.06
N THR A 428 6.39 11.55 9.43
CA THR A 428 7.60 12.22 9.89
C THR A 428 8.19 13.07 8.76
N THR A 429 8.39 14.36 9.02
CA THR A 429 9.07 15.26 8.08
C THR A 429 10.27 15.92 8.76
N THR A 430 11.46 15.77 8.20
CA THR A 430 12.70 16.33 8.75
C THR A 430 13.41 17.22 7.74
N ILE A 431 13.55 18.52 8.01
CA ILE A 431 14.08 19.47 7.02
C ILE A 431 15.31 20.20 7.55
N GLY A 432 16.40 20.17 6.78
CA GLY A 432 17.67 20.79 7.13
C GLY A 432 17.67 22.33 7.07
N SER A 433 17.08 22.94 6.03
CA SER A 433 17.00 24.39 5.87
C SER A 433 15.96 24.84 4.84
N SER A 434 15.29 25.98 5.10
CA SER A 434 14.43 26.74 4.18
C SER A 434 13.35 25.93 3.46
N GLY A 435 12.14 25.91 4.01
CA GLY A 435 10.97 25.39 3.30
C GLY A 435 9.73 26.25 3.35
N ALA A 436 8.97 26.21 2.25
CA ALA A 436 7.67 26.85 2.14
C ALA A 436 6.58 25.79 2.35
N ASN A 437 5.61 26.07 3.22
CA ASN A 437 4.39 25.28 3.42
C ASN A 437 4.60 23.79 3.66
N ILE A 438 5.03 23.44 4.88
CA ILE A 438 5.27 22.05 5.28
C ILE A 438 4.05 21.51 6.00
N ARG A 439 3.55 20.34 5.59
CA ARG A 439 2.42 19.68 6.23
C ARG A 439 2.70 18.22 6.53
N ALA A 440 2.43 17.79 7.75
CA ALA A 440 2.46 16.39 8.16
C ALA A 440 1.15 16.01 8.84
N THR A 441 0.53 14.93 8.38
CA THR A 441 -0.71 14.40 8.93
C THR A 441 -0.54 12.92 9.28
N GLY A 442 -0.81 12.52 10.52
CA GLY A 442 -0.74 11.10 10.90
C GLY A 442 -1.80 10.31 10.15
N ILE A 443 -3.07 10.67 10.38
CA ILE A 443 -4.24 10.15 9.65
C ILE A 443 -5.07 11.32 9.14
N GLY A 444 -5.24 11.43 7.82
CA GLY A 444 -6.21 12.33 7.18
C GLY A 444 -7.45 11.55 6.74
N ASN A 445 -8.63 12.00 7.14
CA ASN A 445 -9.91 11.39 6.77
C ASN A 445 -10.84 12.41 6.10
N GLY A 446 -11.10 12.19 4.81
CA GLY A 446 -11.99 12.97 3.97
C GLY A 446 -13.40 12.41 3.84
N VAL A 447 -13.59 11.09 4.00
CA VAL A 447 -14.89 10.42 3.79
C VAL A 447 -15.29 9.56 4.96
N GLY A 448 -14.67 8.39 5.18
CA GLY A 448 -15.19 7.47 6.17
C GLY A 448 -14.23 6.45 6.72
N ILE A 449 -14.18 6.35 8.04
CA ILE A 449 -13.52 5.27 8.78
C ILE A 449 -14.58 4.64 9.70
N ASN A 450 -14.81 3.33 9.54
CA ASN A 450 -15.68 2.54 10.39
C ASN A 450 -14.90 1.38 10.98
N ILE A 451 -14.84 1.30 12.31
CA ILE A 451 -14.17 0.20 13.01
C ILE A 451 -15.16 -0.40 14.01
N GLY A 452 -15.34 -1.73 13.97
CA GLY A 452 -16.16 -2.44 14.95
C GLY A 452 -15.51 -2.46 16.32
N LEU A 453 -14.25 -2.92 16.45
CA LEU A 453 -13.48 -2.92 17.69
C LEU A 453 -11.99 -2.69 17.41
N GLY A 454 -11.34 -1.75 18.12
CA GLY A 454 -9.90 -1.50 18.09
C GLY A 454 -9.55 -0.02 17.90
N ASN A 455 -8.28 0.35 18.02
CA ASN A 455 -7.89 1.76 18.24
C ASN A 455 -7.54 2.52 16.95
N ILE A 456 -7.73 3.84 16.96
CA ILE A 456 -7.22 4.75 15.93
C ILE A 456 -6.11 5.60 16.52
N THR A 457 -4.91 5.55 15.94
CA THR A 457 -3.75 6.32 16.38
C THR A 457 -3.12 7.08 15.22
N GLY A 458 -3.23 8.42 15.24
CA GLY A 458 -2.54 9.29 14.29
C GLY A 458 -1.38 10.01 14.95
N GLN A 459 -0.17 9.87 14.40
CA GLN A 459 1.04 10.51 14.88
C GLN A 459 1.69 11.32 13.76
N ALA A 460 1.95 12.61 14.01
CA ALA A 460 2.65 13.47 13.07
C ALA A 460 3.79 14.20 13.77
N THR A 461 4.96 14.21 13.13
CA THR A 461 6.14 14.93 13.60
C THR A 461 6.76 15.76 12.48
N ILE A 462 6.94 17.06 12.72
CA ILE A 462 7.76 17.95 11.89
C ILE A 462 8.98 18.40 12.69
N THR A 463 10.18 18.22 12.13
CA THR A 463 11.44 18.74 12.69
C THR A 463 12.16 19.62 11.67
N ILE A 464 12.51 20.85 12.04
CA ILE A 464 13.09 21.86 11.13
C ILE A 464 14.36 22.44 11.73
N GLY A 465 15.47 22.36 10.98
CA GLY A 465 16.77 22.88 11.38
C GLY A 465 16.85 24.42 11.38
N SER A 466 16.37 25.09 10.33
CA SER A 466 16.30 26.56 10.29
C SER A 466 15.35 27.10 9.21
N SER A 467 14.58 28.14 9.57
CA SER A 467 13.72 28.96 8.70
C SER A 467 12.68 28.16 7.90
N ALA A 468 11.43 28.11 8.37
CA ALA A 468 10.27 27.75 7.54
C ALA A 468 9.35 28.97 7.35
N VAL A 469 8.42 28.91 6.40
CA VAL A 469 7.45 30.01 6.16
C VAL A 469 6.11 29.71 6.83
N ASP A 470 5.60 28.47 6.68
CA ASP A 470 4.36 28.00 7.30
C ASP A 470 4.45 26.49 7.57
N THR A 471 4.00 26.03 8.74
CA THR A 471 4.03 24.62 9.14
C THR A 471 2.71 24.16 9.76
N THR A 472 2.24 23.00 9.33
CA THR A 472 1.02 22.37 9.87
C THR A 472 1.30 20.92 10.23
N THR A 473 1.15 20.57 11.50
CA THR A 473 1.30 19.20 11.99
C THR A 473 0.01 18.75 12.63
N ILE A 474 -0.61 17.68 12.13
CA ILE A 474 -1.88 17.18 12.63
C ILE A 474 -1.78 15.68 12.93
N GLY A 475 -2.12 15.25 14.14
CA GLY A 475 -2.14 13.83 14.50
C GLY A 475 -3.25 13.10 13.73
N ILE A 476 -4.50 13.52 13.96
CA ILE A 476 -5.68 13.05 13.22
C ILE A 476 -6.43 14.25 12.67
N GLU A 477 -6.76 14.23 11.39
CA GLU A 477 -7.58 15.22 10.72
C GLU A 477 -8.85 14.56 10.17
N ASN A 478 -10.02 15.03 10.60
CA ASN A 478 -11.32 14.61 10.10
C ASN A 478 -12.02 15.82 9.46
N THR A 479 -12.13 15.84 8.14
CA THR A 479 -12.67 16.99 7.40
C THR A 479 -14.20 17.06 7.52
N GLN A 480 -14.80 18.13 7.01
CA GLN A 480 -16.24 18.36 7.07
C GLN A 480 -17.10 17.23 6.49
N THR A 481 -16.60 16.52 5.46
CA THR A 481 -17.28 15.37 4.85
C THR A 481 -16.91 14.04 5.52
N GLY A 482 -15.96 14.07 6.44
CA GLY A 482 -15.40 12.91 7.13
C GLY A 482 -16.27 12.43 8.28
N PHE A 483 -16.44 11.10 8.32
CA PHE A 483 -17.07 10.38 9.42
C PHE A 483 -16.08 9.38 10.02
N ILE A 484 -15.91 9.40 11.34
CA ILE A 484 -15.21 8.36 12.08
C ILE A 484 -16.22 7.70 13.00
N ASN A 485 -16.56 6.45 12.73
CA ASN A 485 -17.41 5.64 13.61
C ASN A 485 -16.58 4.50 14.19
N ILE A 486 -16.58 4.37 15.50
CA ILE A 486 -15.80 3.36 16.20
C ILE A 486 -16.68 2.68 17.24
N GLY A 487 -16.51 1.37 17.46
CA GLY A 487 -17.13 0.68 18.58
C GLY A 487 -16.48 1.02 19.92
N GLU A 488 -16.36 0.03 20.82
CA GLU A 488 -15.68 0.20 22.11
C GLU A 488 -14.16 0.27 21.93
N SER A 489 -13.55 1.46 22.00
CA SER A 489 -12.17 1.71 21.55
C SER A 489 -11.60 3.09 21.92
N ASN A 490 -10.32 3.31 21.62
CA ASN A 490 -9.65 4.59 21.84
C ASN A 490 -9.25 5.28 20.53
N ILE A 491 -9.33 6.61 20.53
CA ILE A 491 -8.84 7.48 19.46
C ILE A 491 -7.74 8.37 20.05
N THR A 492 -6.55 8.33 19.46
CA THR A 492 -5.39 9.10 19.91
C THR A 492 -4.75 9.86 18.75
N GLY A 493 -4.78 11.19 18.81
CA GLY A 493 -4.05 12.06 17.89
C GLY A 493 -2.87 12.72 18.60
N GLN A 494 -1.65 12.52 18.08
CA GLN A 494 -0.42 13.11 18.60
C GLN A 494 0.28 13.92 17.51
N ALA A 495 0.55 15.18 17.79
CA ALA A 495 1.26 16.08 16.89
C ALA A 495 2.44 16.76 17.58
N THR A 496 3.61 16.71 16.96
CA THR A 496 4.82 17.35 17.47
C THR A 496 5.49 18.20 16.39
N THR A 497 5.73 19.48 16.67
CA THR A 497 6.48 20.38 15.80
C THR A 497 7.70 20.93 16.53
N ILE A 498 8.88 20.77 15.94
CA ILE A 498 10.16 21.22 16.52
C ILE A 498 10.87 22.14 15.51
N ILE A 499 11.15 23.38 15.92
CA ILE A 499 11.72 24.42 15.05
C ILE A 499 13.00 25.00 15.67
N GLY A 500 14.12 24.89 14.95
CA GLY A 500 15.44 25.35 15.40
C GLY A 500 15.66 26.87 15.35
N SER A 501 14.98 27.64 14.48
CA SER A 501 15.15 29.10 14.37
C SER A 501 13.92 29.83 13.79
N SER A 502 13.81 31.15 14.05
CA SER A 502 12.65 32.02 13.77
C SER A 502 12.19 32.04 12.31
N GLY A 503 10.86 32.09 12.09
CA GLY A 503 10.27 32.59 10.85
C GLY A 503 8.99 31.93 10.32
N ALA A 504 8.43 30.91 10.97
CA ALA A 504 7.38 30.07 10.37
C ALA A 504 6.06 30.07 11.15
N ASP A 505 4.95 30.58 10.60
CA ASP A 505 3.66 30.43 11.28
C ASP A 505 3.37 28.94 11.47
N THR A 506 3.04 28.54 12.70
CA THR A 506 3.03 27.12 13.08
C THR A 506 1.69 26.73 13.68
N THR A 507 1.07 25.73 13.09
CA THR A 507 -0.15 25.11 13.61
C THR A 507 0.14 23.66 13.96
N THR A 508 -0.02 23.29 15.23
CA THR A 508 0.14 21.91 15.70
C THR A 508 -1.14 21.46 16.38
N ILE A 509 -1.80 20.42 15.86
CA ILE A 509 -3.09 19.95 16.36
C ILE A 509 -3.05 18.45 16.62
N GLY A 510 -3.42 18.00 17.83
CA GLY A 510 -3.51 16.57 18.13
C GLY A 510 -4.61 15.91 17.32
N ILE A 511 -5.85 16.40 17.48
CA ILE A 511 -7.03 15.99 16.70
C ILE A 511 -7.72 17.24 16.15
N SER A 512 -7.96 17.28 14.84
CA SER A 512 -8.76 18.30 14.16
C SER A 512 -10.04 17.67 13.62
N ASN A 513 -11.20 18.12 14.08
CA ASN A 513 -12.50 17.59 13.69
C ASN A 513 -13.44 18.69 13.18
N ASP A 514 -13.70 18.67 11.88
CA ASP A 514 -14.70 19.52 11.21
C ASP A 514 -15.94 18.70 10.80
N GLY A 515 -15.82 17.37 10.80
CA GLY A 515 -16.86 16.41 10.43
C GLY A 515 -17.57 15.82 11.65
N SER A 516 -17.73 14.50 11.66
CA SER A 516 -18.34 13.78 12.79
C SER A 516 -17.46 12.65 13.31
N ILE A 517 -17.26 12.61 14.63
CA ILE A 517 -16.67 11.48 15.35
C ILE A 517 -17.77 10.86 16.21
N ASN A 518 -18.10 9.60 15.98
CA ASN A 518 -19.06 8.85 16.78
C ASN A 518 -18.37 7.63 17.41
N ILE A 519 -18.46 7.52 18.72
CA ILE A 519 -17.88 6.44 19.50
C ILE A 519 -19.04 5.67 20.15
N ALA A 520 -19.09 4.35 19.95
CA ALA A 520 -20.19 3.51 20.45
C ALA A 520 -20.14 3.31 21.96
N GLU A 521 -21.11 2.54 22.48
CA GLU A 521 -21.19 2.25 23.91
C GLU A 521 -19.93 1.55 24.42
N GLY A 522 -19.51 1.86 25.64
CA GLY A 522 -18.29 1.32 26.26
C GLY A 522 -17.51 2.40 27.01
N ASN A 523 -16.41 2.02 27.66
CA ASN A 523 -15.55 2.97 28.37
C ASN A 523 -14.44 3.46 27.45
N ASN A 524 -14.71 4.53 26.70
CA ASN A 524 -13.86 4.96 25.61
C ASN A 524 -12.94 6.13 25.98
N THR A 525 -11.80 6.24 25.29
CA THR A 525 -10.89 7.38 25.45
C THR A 525 -10.66 8.11 24.11
N LEU A 526 -10.87 9.43 24.11
CA LEU A 526 -10.49 10.34 23.03
C LEU A 526 -9.37 11.26 23.53
N THR A 527 -8.18 11.16 22.94
CA THR A 527 -7.01 11.94 23.37
C THR A 527 -6.39 12.71 22.21
N GLY A 528 -6.38 14.04 22.31
CA GLY A 528 -5.62 14.91 21.43
C GLY A 528 -4.46 15.56 22.16
N GLN A 529 -3.23 15.30 21.71
CA GLN A 529 -1.99 15.82 22.26
C GLN A 529 -1.22 16.60 21.20
N ALA A 530 -0.90 17.86 21.49
CA ALA A 530 -0.10 18.70 20.61
C ALA A 530 1.08 19.32 21.37
N THR A 531 2.26 19.24 20.76
CA THR A 531 3.50 19.82 21.31
C THR A 531 4.22 20.66 20.26
N THR A 532 4.48 21.92 20.57
CA THR A 532 5.30 22.82 19.73
C THR A 532 6.52 23.31 20.50
N ILE A 533 7.71 23.12 19.94
CA ILE A 533 8.98 23.51 20.55
C ILE A 533 9.72 24.44 19.58
N ILE A 534 10.04 25.65 20.03
CA ILE A 534 10.67 26.69 19.19
C ILE A 534 11.95 27.19 19.85
N GLY A 535 13.05 27.21 19.08
CA GLY A 535 14.36 27.66 19.54
C GLY A 535 14.54 29.18 19.68
N SER A 536 13.61 30.01 19.17
CA SER A 536 13.70 31.48 19.23
C SER A 536 12.32 32.15 19.14
N SER A 537 12.12 33.23 19.92
CA SER A 537 10.88 34.01 19.99
C SER A 537 10.53 34.75 18.69
N GLY A 538 9.24 35.01 18.46
CA GLY A 538 8.75 35.88 17.37
C GLY A 538 8.09 35.15 16.21
N VAL A 539 7.41 34.04 16.50
CA VAL A 539 6.71 33.19 15.54
C VAL A 539 5.26 33.08 15.98
N ASP A 540 4.29 33.27 15.08
CA ASP A 540 2.88 33.11 15.42
C ASP A 540 2.55 31.61 15.45
N THR A 541 2.45 31.06 16.66
CA THR A 541 2.21 29.63 16.86
C THR A 541 0.89 29.36 17.54
N ILE A 542 0.18 28.34 17.03
CA ILE A 542 -1.09 27.84 17.54
C ILE A 542 -0.91 26.36 17.82
N THR A 543 -1.09 25.96 19.08
CA THR A 543 -0.99 24.56 19.51
C THR A 543 -2.28 24.12 20.17
N ILE A 544 -2.97 23.13 19.60
CA ILE A 544 -4.30 22.70 20.05
C ILE A 544 -4.32 21.20 20.32
N GLY A 545 -4.74 20.77 21.51
CA GLY A 545 -4.93 19.34 21.78
C GLY A 545 -6.03 18.75 20.89
N ILE A 546 -7.24 19.29 21.03
CA ILE A 546 -8.42 18.93 20.22
C ILE A 546 -9.04 20.21 19.62
N SER A 547 -9.07 20.31 18.29
CA SER A 547 -9.83 21.30 17.55
C SER A 547 -11.14 20.68 17.08
N ASN A 548 -12.29 21.25 17.45
CA ASN A 548 -13.60 20.72 17.12
C ASN A 548 -14.56 21.81 16.64
N ASP A 549 -14.72 21.90 15.32
CA ASP A 549 -15.75 22.70 14.66
C ASP A 549 -16.92 21.84 14.15
N GLY A 550 -16.76 20.51 14.16
CA GLY A 550 -17.78 19.53 13.85
C GLY A 550 -18.53 19.00 15.07
N SER A 551 -18.83 17.69 15.07
CA SER A 551 -19.47 16.99 16.18
C SER A 551 -18.64 15.84 16.70
N ILE A 552 -18.57 15.71 18.04
CA ILE A 552 -18.04 14.54 18.74
C ILE A 552 -19.18 13.98 19.58
N ASN A 553 -19.61 12.76 19.28
CA ASN A 553 -20.65 12.06 20.00
C ASN A 553 -20.10 10.76 20.56
N ILE A 554 -19.97 10.68 21.87
CA ILE A 554 -19.58 9.47 22.59
C ILE A 554 -20.85 8.90 23.20
N ALA A 555 -21.11 7.62 22.97
CA ALA A 555 -22.30 6.96 23.50
C ALA A 555 -22.10 6.59 24.98
N LYS A 556 -23.06 5.83 25.52
CA LYS A 556 -23.10 5.46 26.94
C LYS A 556 -21.83 4.73 27.41
N GLY A 557 -21.30 5.12 28.57
CA GLY A 557 -20.19 4.47 29.28
C GLY A 557 -19.43 5.49 30.14
N ASP A 558 -18.43 5.05 30.90
CA ASP A 558 -17.57 5.97 31.66
C ASP A 558 -16.44 6.44 30.73
N ASN A 559 -16.67 7.52 29.97
CA ASN A 559 -15.76 7.94 28.90
C ASN A 559 -14.75 8.99 29.37
N THR A 560 -13.62 9.09 28.67
CA THR A 560 -12.59 10.10 28.94
C THR A 560 -12.20 10.87 27.68
N LEU A 561 -12.29 12.20 27.72
CA LEU A 561 -11.82 13.11 26.68
C LEU A 561 -10.68 13.97 27.22
N VAL A 562 -9.52 13.92 26.57
CA VAL A 562 -8.31 14.64 26.96
C VAL A 562 -7.83 15.52 25.82
N GLY A 563 -7.89 16.84 26.02
CA GLY A 563 -7.23 17.81 25.18
C GLY A 563 -5.99 18.38 25.88
N GLN A 564 -4.81 18.15 25.32
CA GLN A 564 -3.55 18.64 25.88
C GLN A 564 -2.73 19.40 24.83
N ALA A 565 -2.37 20.63 25.16
CA ALA A 565 -1.46 21.43 24.35
C ALA A 565 -0.26 21.92 25.16
N THR A 566 0.93 21.78 24.59
CA THR A 566 2.19 22.27 25.17
C THR A 566 2.95 23.08 24.13
N THR A 567 3.30 24.33 24.43
CA THR A 567 4.14 25.14 23.54
C THR A 567 5.19 25.93 24.32
N THR A 568 6.32 26.25 23.68
CA THR A 568 7.33 27.16 24.26
C THR A 568 6.94 28.63 24.13
N ASP A 569 6.15 28.99 23.11
CA ASP A 569 5.68 30.37 22.83
C ASP A 569 4.33 30.34 22.07
N GLY A 570 3.68 31.49 21.94
CA GLY A 570 2.43 31.66 21.18
C GLY A 570 1.15 31.21 21.90
N MET A 571 0.12 30.88 21.13
CA MET A 571 -1.20 30.49 21.63
C MET A 571 -1.32 28.96 21.79
N ALA A 572 -1.96 28.53 22.87
CA ALA A 572 -2.28 27.13 23.05
C ALA A 572 -3.63 26.91 23.73
N TYR A 573 -4.31 25.83 23.37
CA TYR A 573 -5.58 25.42 23.96
C TYR A 573 -5.63 23.90 24.09
N GLY A 574 -6.09 23.39 25.23
CA GLY A 574 -6.38 21.96 25.37
C GLY A 574 -7.48 21.53 24.41
N ILE A 575 -8.57 22.32 24.37
CA ILE A 575 -9.71 22.11 23.46
C ILE A 575 -10.12 23.45 22.84
N TYR A 576 -10.36 23.51 21.54
CA TYR A 576 -10.74 24.74 20.83
C TYR A 576 -11.78 24.46 19.74
N GLY A 577 -12.68 25.39 19.46
CA GLY A 577 -13.57 25.35 18.29
C GLY A 577 -14.98 25.85 18.57
N GLY A 578 -15.85 25.78 17.57
CA GLY A 578 -17.27 26.19 17.64
C GLY A 578 -18.27 25.03 17.53
N GLY A 579 -17.79 23.79 17.52
CA GLY A 579 -18.61 22.58 17.38
C GLY A 579 -19.23 22.09 18.69
N THR A 580 -19.76 20.86 18.63
CA THR A 580 -20.46 20.20 19.75
C THR A 580 -19.69 18.97 20.24
N ILE A 581 -19.66 18.76 21.56
CA ILE A 581 -19.12 17.57 22.22
C ILE A 581 -20.20 16.99 23.15
N LEU A 582 -20.60 15.74 22.91
CA LEU A 582 -21.61 15.01 23.68
C LEU A 582 -20.99 13.72 24.22
N THR A 583 -20.97 13.49 25.54
CA THR A 583 -20.33 12.29 26.12
C THR A 583 -21.27 11.13 26.41
N GLY A 584 -22.59 11.33 26.32
CA GLY A 584 -23.57 10.28 26.59
C GLY A 584 -23.82 10.08 28.07
N ASN A 585 -24.46 8.96 28.47
CA ASN A 585 -24.67 8.67 29.90
C ASN A 585 -23.52 7.81 30.46
N GLY A 586 -23.08 8.07 31.68
CA GLY A 586 -22.02 7.36 32.42
C GLY A 586 -21.25 8.37 33.25
N ASN A 587 -20.21 7.97 34.00
CA ASN A 587 -19.39 8.94 34.74
C ASN A 587 -18.25 9.42 33.82
N ASP A 588 -18.55 10.43 33.04
CA ASP A 588 -17.66 10.94 32.01
C ASP A 588 -16.63 11.93 32.56
N LYS A 589 -15.50 12.02 31.86
CA LYS A 589 -14.38 12.87 32.24
C LYS A 589 -13.88 13.71 31.07
N ILE A 590 -13.92 15.03 31.20
CA ILE A 590 -13.30 15.96 30.24
C ILE A 590 -12.15 16.71 30.91
N LEU A 591 -10.96 16.65 30.29
CA LEU A 591 -9.77 17.36 30.75
C LEU A 591 -9.19 18.21 29.62
N ALA A 592 -9.15 19.52 29.83
CA ALA A 592 -8.48 20.46 28.95
C ALA A 592 -7.27 21.07 29.66
N THR A 593 -6.07 20.76 29.18
CA THR A 593 -4.81 21.26 29.76
C THR A 593 -3.97 22.01 28.74
N THR A 594 -3.32 23.07 29.21
CA THR A 594 -2.49 23.94 28.37
C THR A 594 -1.25 24.34 29.14
N THR A 595 -0.08 24.16 28.53
CA THR A 595 1.21 24.59 29.09
C THR A 595 1.91 25.49 28.10
N ILE A 596 2.29 26.70 28.53
CA ILE A 596 3.08 27.63 27.73
C ILE A 596 4.37 27.92 28.52
N ASN A 597 5.52 27.66 27.91
CA ASN A 597 6.85 27.86 28.50
C ASN A 597 6.96 27.23 29.90
N GLU A 598 6.59 25.95 30.01
CA GLU A 598 6.57 25.15 31.25
C GLU A 598 5.58 25.65 32.33
N VAL A 599 4.75 26.65 32.04
CA VAL A 599 3.73 27.16 32.95
C VAL A 599 2.34 26.71 32.50
N GLN A 600 1.62 26.03 33.38
CA GLN A 600 0.23 25.66 33.15
C GLN A 600 -0.66 26.91 33.08
N GLN A 601 -1.44 27.03 32.01
CA GLN A 601 -2.33 28.16 31.78
C GLN A 601 -3.68 27.95 32.46
N LYS A 602 -4.31 29.06 32.85
CA LYS A 602 -5.65 29.05 33.47
C LYS A 602 -6.78 28.92 32.43
N VAL A 603 -6.57 29.49 31.24
CA VAL A 603 -7.50 29.38 30.12
C VAL A 603 -7.02 28.23 29.24
N THR A 604 -7.81 27.18 29.15
CA THR A 604 -7.46 25.94 28.44
C THR A 604 -8.47 25.59 27.34
N ILE A 605 -9.58 26.33 27.25
CA ILE A 605 -10.66 26.14 26.26
C ILE A 605 -10.91 27.44 25.46
N GLY A 606 -11.23 27.33 24.17
CA GLY A 606 -11.59 28.48 23.33
C GLY A 606 -12.59 28.16 22.22
N GLY A 607 -12.99 29.18 21.46
CA GLY A 607 -13.82 29.06 20.25
C GLY A 607 -15.35 29.09 20.44
N GLY A 608 -15.86 28.83 21.65
CA GLY A 608 -17.30 28.86 21.92
C GLY A 608 -18.01 27.51 21.79
N LEU A 609 -17.33 26.41 22.15
CA LEU A 609 -17.87 25.05 22.13
C LEU A 609 -19.17 24.89 22.94
N GLU A 610 -20.01 23.98 22.49
CA GLU A 610 -21.15 23.44 23.25
C GLU A 610 -20.83 22.02 23.72
N ILE A 611 -20.88 21.79 25.04
CA ILE A 611 -20.49 20.54 25.67
C ILE A 611 -21.65 20.03 26.53
N GLY A 612 -22.07 18.78 26.31
CA GLY A 612 -23.11 18.12 27.10
C GLY A 612 -22.62 16.80 27.68
N LEU A 613 -22.68 16.68 29.01
CA LEU A 613 -22.27 15.49 29.78
C LEU A 613 -23.44 14.52 30.08
N PHE A 614 -24.68 14.98 29.87
CA PHE A 614 -25.93 14.22 30.01
C PHE A 614 -26.24 13.59 31.38
N GLY A 615 -25.70 12.44 31.73
CA GLY A 615 -26.24 11.68 32.86
C GLY A 615 -25.23 10.79 33.52
N GLY A 616 -24.86 11.09 34.76
CA GLY A 616 -23.62 10.58 35.33
C GLY A 616 -23.23 11.21 36.65
N ASN A 617 -22.05 10.88 37.16
CA ASN A 617 -21.35 11.77 38.07
C ASN A 617 -20.11 12.26 37.33
N ASP A 618 -20.30 13.30 36.54
CA ASP A 618 -19.34 13.72 35.55
C ASP A 618 -18.28 14.65 36.14
N TYR A 619 -17.12 14.67 35.50
CA TYR A 619 -16.01 15.50 35.92
C TYR A 619 -15.49 16.32 34.75
N PHE A 620 -15.61 17.64 34.88
CA PHE A 620 -15.11 18.60 33.90
C PHE A 620 -13.98 19.44 34.49
N GLN A 621 -12.80 19.38 33.87
CA GLN A 621 -11.65 20.22 34.22
C GLN A 621 -11.21 21.04 33.01
N GLY A 622 -11.38 22.36 33.11
CA GLY A 622 -11.00 23.31 32.08
C GLY A 622 -11.72 24.64 32.25
N PHE A 623 -11.21 25.71 31.63
CA PHE A 623 -11.85 27.01 31.65
C PHE A 623 -11.63 27.76 30.35
N GLY A 624 -12.67 28.45 29.86
CA GLY A 624 -12.62 29.15 28.59
C GLY A 624 -13.99 29.61 28.11
N SER A 625 -14.03 30.10 26.87
CA SER A 625 -15.29 30.46 26.20
C SER A 625 -16.00 29.19 25.73
N ALA A 626 -16.96 28.70 26.51
CA ALA A 626 -17.77 27.52 26.20
C ALA A 626 -19.11 27.54 26.97
N ILE A 627 -20.05 26.74 26.48
CA ILE A 627 -21.30 26.38 27.18
C ILE A 627 -21.19 24.92 27.58
N VAL A 628 -21.33 24.62 28.87
CA VAL A 628 -21.18 23.25 29.40
C VAL A 628 -22.40 22.87 30.23
N ASP A 629 -23.10 21.82 29.82
CA ASP A 629 -24.20 21.24 30.58
C ASP A 629 -23.74 19.95 31.26
N GLY A 630 -23.69 19.95 32.58
CA GLY A 630 -23.41 18.77 33.40
C GLY A 630 -24.54 17.73 33.32
N GLY A 631 -25.76 18.16 33.01
CA GLY A 631 -26.87 17.25 32.83
C GLY A 631 -27.47 16.79 34.16
N THR A 632 -27.59 15.48 34.37
CA THR A 632 -28.24 14.86 35.53
C THR A 632 -27.28 14.00 36.33
N GLY A 633 -27.12 14.32 37.61
CA GLY A 633 -26.50 13.45 38.60
C GLY A 633 -25.73 14.25 39.63
N PHE A 634 -24.47 13.90 39.90
CA PHE A 634 -23.62 14.68 40.80
C PHE A 634 -22.34 15.07 40.08
N ASP A 635 -22.40 16.23 39.45
CA ASP A 635 -21.41 16.66 38.49
C ASP A 635 -20.45 17.68 39.11
N ILE A 636 -19.17 17.55 38.75
CA ILE A 636 -18.06 18.33 39.31
C ILE A 636 -17.45 19.22 38.24
N LEU A 637 -17.48 20.53 38.48
CA LEU A 637 -16.70 21.52 37.76
C LEU A 637 -15.42 21.83 38.53
N ASP A 638 -14.26 21.40 38.00
CA ASP A 638 -12.95 21.65 38.59
C ASP A 638 -12.29 22.90 37.98
N LEU A 639 -12.29 23.97 38.79
CA LEU A 639 -11.65 25.26 38.55
C LEU A 639 -10.44 25.45 39.47
N SER A 640 -9.75 24.38 39.85
CA SER A 640 -8.56 24.42 40.73
C SER A 640 -7.38 25.24 40.19
N ALA A 641 -7.44 25.68 38.93
CA ALA A 641 -6.54 26.69 38.38
C ALA A 641 -6.76 28.11 38.94
N PHE A 642 -7.89 28.34 39.63
CA PHE A 642 -8.30 29.64 40.16
C PHE A 642 -8.51 29.59 41.66
N ASN A 643 -8.11 30.65 42.35
CA ASN A 643 -8.72 30.96 43.65
C ASN A 643 -10.13 31.51 43.40
N ARG A 644 -11.07 31.26 44.33
CA ARG A 644 -12.47 31.71 44.15
C ARG A 644 -12.60 33.21 43.89
N SER A 645 -11.71 34.04 44.47
CA SER A 645 -11.70 35.50 44.32
C SER A 645 -11.31 35.99 42.92
N GLU A 646 -10.71 35.14 42.09
CA GLU A 646 -10.24 35.51 40.75
C GLU A 646 -11.35 35.46 39.70
N VAL A 647 -12.47 34.81 40.02
CA VAL A 647 -13.57 34.55 39.09
C VAL A 647 -14.85 35.23 39.57
N THR A 648 -15.47 36.00 38.68
CA THR A 648 -16.79 36.58 38.93
C THR A 648 -17.86 35.55 38.59
N VAL A 649 -18.80 35.33 39.51
CA VAL A 649 -19.92 34.39 39.29
C VAL A 649 -21.22 35.16 39.19
N SER A 650 -22.03 34.86 38.17
CA SER A 650 -23.36 35.45 37.95
C SER A 650 -24.36 34.44 37.41
N GLY A 651 -25.64 34.80 37.32
CA GLY A 651 -26.71 33.92 36.80
C GLY A 651 -27.26 32.89 37.79
N VAL A 652 -26.54 32.59 38.88
CA VAL A 652 -26.92 31.57 39.87
C VAL A 652 -28.25 31.90 40.54
N THR A 653 -29.21 30.97 40.43
CA THR A 653 -30.49 31.01 41.14
C THR A 653 -30.52 29.94 42.22
N PRO A 654 -30.41 30.29 43.52
CA PRO A 654 -30.30 29.30 44.59
C PRO A 654 -31.40 28.23 44.53
N GLY A 655 -31.00 26.96 44.64
CA GLY A 655 -31.91 25.82 44.63
C GLY A 655 -32.27 25.25 43.25
N ASN A 656 -31.79 25.84 42.15
CA ASN A 656 -32.03 25.31 40.79
C ASN A 656 -30.73 25.20 39.99
N PRO A 657 -30.01 24.05 40.04
CA PRO A 657 -28.76 23.86 39.29
C PRO A 657 -28.96 23.84 37.76
N LEU A 658 -30.21 23.75 37.28
CA LEU A 658 -30.54 23.88 35.86
C LEU A 658 -30.51 25.33 35.36
N GLU A 659 -30.45 26.33 36.26
CA GLU A 659 -30.23 27.72 35.86
C GLU A 659 -28.73 27.99 35.65
N PRO A 660 -28.37 28.80 34.65
CA PRO A 660 -26.98 28.98 34.26
C PRO A 660 -26.16 29.70 35.35
N ALA A 661 -25.02 29.13 35.68
CA ALA A 661 -23.94 29.80 36.39
C ALA A 661 -22.90 30.27 35.37
N ASN A 662 -22.64 31.58 35.34
CA ASN A 662 -21.65 32.19 34.46
C ASN A 662 -20.40 32.55 35.26
N PHE A 663 -19.26 32.04 34.83
CA PHE A 663 -17.95 32.27 35.43
C PHE A 663 -17.12 33.15 34.51
N THR A 664 -16.85 34.38 34.93
CA THR A 664 -16.08 35.35 34.13
C THR A 664 -14.72 35.62 34.78
N PHE A 665 -13.67 35.46 33.99
CA PHE A 665 -12.30 35.80 34.34
C PHE A 665 -11.80 36.94 33.45
N ASN A 666 -11.13 37.92 34.05
CA ASN A 666 -10.49 39.01 33.31
C ASN A 666 -9.04 38.61 33.01
N ASN A 667 -8.80 38.15 31.79
CA ASN A 667 -7.48 37.82 31.30
C ASN A 667 -6.85 39.05 30.63
N ASN A 668 -6.14 39.87 31.42
CA ASN A 668 -5.41 41.04 30.93
C ASN A 668 -6.23 42.06 30.11
N GLY A 669 -7.51 42.22 30.41
CA GLY A 669 -8.44 43.10 29.71
C GLY A 669 -9.53 42.36 28.93
N ASP A 670 -9.27 41.09 28.60
CA ASP A 670 -10.23 40.24 27.88
C ASP A 670 -11.10 39.46 28.85
N LEU A 671 -12.41 39.69 28.79
CA LEU A 671 -13.38 38.99 29.61
C LEU A 671 -13.72 37.65 28.98
N ILE A 672 -13.28 36.57 29.61
CA ILE A 672 -13.55 35.19 29.17
C ILE A 672 -14.62 34.62 30.09
N THR A 673 -15.69 34.07 29.50
CA THR A 673 -16.83 33.56 30.26
C THR A 673 -17.11 32.10 29.91
N LEU A 674 -17.14 31.26 30.95
CA LEU A 674 -17.64 29.89 30.91
C LEU A 674 -19.09 29.90 31.43
N SER A 675 -20.03 29.45 30.61
CA SER A 675 -21.44 29.31 31.00
C SER A 675 -21.73 27.85 31.31
N THR A 676 -22.29 27.56 32.49
CA THR A 676 -22.56 26.18 32.91
C THR A 676 -23.97 25.97 33.44
N THR A 677 -24.55 24.80 33.19
CA THR A 677 -25.77 24.29 33.85
C THR A 677 -25.52 22.89 34.39
N GLY A 678 -26.34 22.43 35.34
CA GLY A 678 -26.33 21.03 35.77
C GLY A 678 -25.10 20.60 36.58
N PHE A 679 -24.43 21.51 37.30
CA PHE A 679 -23.31 21.15 38.19
C PHE A 679 -23.65 21.33 39.67
N GLU A 680 -23.43 20.30 40.47
CA GLU A 680 -23.66 20.32 41.92
C GLU A 680 -22.48 20.87 42.70
N ASN A 681 -21.25 20.59 42.24
CA ASN A 681 -20.03 20.86 42.98
C ASN A 681 -18.98 21.62 42.15
N PHE A 682 -18.34 22.59 42.80
CA PHE A 682 -17.36 23.49 42.21
C PHE A 682 -16.08 23.44 43.06
N ILE A 683 -14.95 23.11 42.44
CA ILE A 683 -13.65 23.02 43.11
C ILE A 683 -12.78 24.21 42.67
N PHE A 684 -12.22 24.93 43.63
CA PHE A 684 -11.25 26.00 43.42
C PHE A 684 -9.93 25.63 44.12
N ALA A 685 -8.85 26.36 43.83
CA ALA A 685 -7.54 26.12 44.44
C ALA A 685 -7.56 26.24 45.98
N ASP A 686 -8.40 27.14 46.50
CA ASP A 686 -8.47 27.52 47.91
C ASP A 686 -9.73 27.03 48.63
N SER A 687 -10.70 26.47 47.90
CA SER A 687 -12.04 26.22 48.42
C SER A 687 -12.88 25.28 47.55
N SER A 688 -14.02 24.81 48.07
CA SER A 688 -15.03 24.06 47.31
C SER A 688 -16.42 24.51 47.72
N PHE A 689 -17.33 24.58 46.75
CA PHE A 689 -18.69 25.07 46.93
C PHE A 689 -19.68 24.12 46.28
N SER A 690 -20.85 23.99 46.90
CA SER A 690 -22.04 23.52 46.20
C SER A 690 -22.69 24.68 45.42
N TYR A 691 -23.52 24.37 44.42
CA TYR A 691 -24.28 25.37 43.67
C TYR A 691 -25.01 26.38 44.58
N ASN A 692 -25.66 25.89 45.64
CA ASN A 692 -26.41 26.73 46.60
C ASN A 692 -25.55 27.70 47.42
N THR A 693 -24.24 27.44 47.48
CA THR A 693 -23.28 28.23 48.25
C THR A 693 -22.38 29.09 47.36
N LEU A 694 -22.51 28.99 46.04
CA LEU A 694 -21.58 29.57 45.07
C LEU A 694 -21.59 31.12 45.05
N THR A 695 -22.73 31.75 45.38
CA THR A 695 -22.90 33.21 45.46
C THR A 695 -22.78 33.80 46.87
N ASN A 696 -22.72 32.97 47.91
CA ASN A 696 -22.80 33.40 49.31
C ASN A 696 -21.43 33.83 49.91
N GLY A 697 -20.45 34.15 49.08
CA GLY A 697 -19.08 34.47 49.49
C GLY A 697 -18.48 35.72 48.84
N ALA A 698 -19.27 36.79 48.67
CA ALA A 698 -18.76 38.13 48.34
C ALA A 698 -18.32 38.88 49.60
#